data_AF-A0A927XSK5-F1
#
_entry.id   AF-A0A927XSK5-F1
#
_cell.length_a   1.000
_cell.length_b   1.000
_cell.length_c   1.000
_cell.angle_alpha   90.00
_cell.angle_beta   90.00
_cell.angle_gamma   90.00
#
_symmetry.space_group_name_H-M   'P 1'
#
loop_
_entity.id
_entity.type
_entity.pdbx_description
1 polymer ?
#
loop_
_entity_poly.entity_id
_entity_poly.type
_entity_poly.pdbx_seq_one_letter_code
_entity_poly.pdbx_strand_id
1 'polypeptide(L)'
;MEMRKLIMALLFLCLLLPAGALAQEGLWFSHESGFYADPIEVEIFCDDPEADIYYTLDGSVPTEDGESSFYYDGAFPLEDRTYEPNELSAIGGVARTQYIPEDNVVKAHVIRAWAIYPDGSESEVLNGTFFVGVDREEHYADVPVISLMMNSEDLFDYENGIYVMGAYWAEWDSQQESKYEDWQTQGNYSQRGMDWERPITVQFLPADGSEGFTQDMGVRIKGGVSRYFPQKSLRLIAREQYGKKQLKYPVFTDNLRADGTGLVEKYKSITLRNGGNDSETTRLRDPYFQQLAEGLGFMTQATRPCVVFINGEYWGTYTLTEEYSDNAIENNFGVANQNVIIIKNGRVEDGEESDILLYEDMFDFIAGSDMTDEANYEQAGEMLDLPAFAQYCAFHLYIDNVDGIFQNNNWQIWRARDTDDTAYGDGKWRFLLFDTEHSADIWGDGRSFSSDNLTAVITNDGSEHEDRHPQKLFYSLYQNEDFRREFIMALCDLRNVNFNTARLESTLNEMRPIYELLMRETYLRFGPDWIVRWNLDNYQKDEIEQLITYMRGRYDRYPYVLKKVIGFEYPVEATITVNDATLGSVQVNRTQIPLGESFTGLYFPEYDITVTAIPAEGHTFKGWTAENATLSDETAATVQVSFDKKFTLQALFE
;
A
#
# COMPACT_ATOMS: atom_id res chain seq x y z
N MET A 1 -11.26 29.63 70.30
CA MET A 1 -12.52 29.85 69.57
C MET A 1 -12.17 30.33 68.17
N GLU A 2 -11.45 29.53 67.38
CA GLU A 2 -11.81 28.17 66.94
C GLU A 2 -13.21 28.14 66.30
N MET A 3 -13.25 27.54 65.11
CA MET A 3 -14.46 27.22 64.35
C MET A 3 -15.08 28.40 63.57
N ARG A 4 -14.32 29.02 62.66
CA ARG A 4 -14.87 29.77 61.51
C ARG A 4 -13.93 29.94 60.30
N LYS A 5 -12.82 29.19 60.23
CA LYS A 5 -11.85 29.22 59.09
C LYS A 5 -11.43 27.83 58.61
N LEU A 6 -12.29 26.80 58.77
CA LEU A 6 -12.02 25.44 58.30
C LEU A 6 -13.20 24.83 57.52
N ILE A 7 -13.93 25.65 56.77
CA ILE A 7 -14.96 25.22 55.80
C ILE A 7 -14.73 25.96 54.47
N MET A 8 -13.45 26.13 54.09
CA MET A 8 -13.07 26.81 52.85
C MET A 8 -11.83 26.18 52.21
N ALA A 9 -11.62 24.88 52.47
CA ALA A 9 -10.58 24.04 51.87
C ALA A 9 -11.12 22.64 51.47
N LEU A 10 -12.45 22.48 51.37
CA LEU A 10 -13.14 21.24 50.99
C LEU A 10 -14.15 21.48 49.86
N LEU A 11 -13.82 22.41 48.97
CA LEU A 11 -14.63 22.83 47.82
C LEU A 11 -13.73 23.05 46.59
N PHE A 12 -12.84 22.10 46.35
CA PHE A 12 -12.06 21.94 45.11
C PHE A 12 -11.97 20.45 44.77
N LEU A 13 -13.12 19.77 44.79
CA LEU A 13 -13.26 18.42 44.26
C LEU A 13 -14.73 18.18 43.92
N CYS A 14 -15.19 18.83 42.86
CA CYS A 14 -16.42 18.51 42.12
C CYS A 14 -16.61 19.60 41.06
N LEU A 15 -16.91 19.18 39.84
CA LEU A 15 -17.30 19.96 38.66
C LEU A 15 -16.17 20.29 37.68
N LEU A 16 -15.78 19.28 36.90
CA LEU A 16 -15.80 19.34 35.44
C LEU A 16 -16.30 17.98 34.92
N LEU A 17 -17.57 17.65 35.18
CA LEU A 17 -18.27 16.65 34.37
C LEU A 17 -18.87 17.40 33.18
N PRO A 18 -18.56 17.03 31.93
CA PRO A 18 -19.29 17.56 30.79
C PRO A 18 -20.76 17.18 30.95
N ALA A 19 -21.65 18.16 30.76
CA ALA A 19 -23.09 17.93 30.74
C ALA A 19 -23.45 17.06 29.52
N GLY A 20 -23.45 15.75 29.76
CA GLY A 20 -23.70 14.70 28.78
C GLY A 20 -23.14 13.33 29.19
N ALA A 21 -23.02 13.03 30.49
CA ALA A 21 -22.58 11.72 30.95
C ALA A 21 -23.74 10.72 30.79
N LEU A 22 -23.78 10.01 29.66
CA LEU A 22 -24.25 8.63 29.68
C LEU A 22 -23.40 7.91 30.74
N ALA A 23 -24.02 7.07 31.57
CA ALA A 23 -23.25 6.19 32.44
C ALA A 23 -22.31 5.37 31.54
N GLN A 24 -21.01 5.47 31.77
CA GLN A 24 -20.03 4.68 31.05
C GLN A 24 -20.21 3.24 31.50
N GLU A 25 -20.65 2.35 30.61
CA GLU A 25 -20.80 0.92 30.89
C GLU A 25 -19.43 0.23 30.76
N GLY A 26 -19.12 -0.71 31.66
CA GLY A 26 -17.87 -1.46 31.64
C GLY A 26 -16.68 -0.75 32.30
N LEU A 27 -15.49 -1.05 31.76
CA LEU A 27 -14.21 -0.56 32.26
C LEU A 27 -13.71 0.68 31.49
N TRP A 28 -12.98 1.57 32.16
CA TRP A 28 -12.23 2.65 31.53
C TRP A 28 -10.98 3.08 32.32
N PHE A 29 -10.01 3.69 31.63
CA PHE A 29 -8.80 4.23 32.27
C PHE A 29 -8.99 5.69 32.69
N SER A 30 -8.24 6.14 33.70
CA SER A 30 -8.16 7.56 34.06
C SER A 30 -7.52 8.45 32.99
N HIS A 31 -6.79 7.85 32.06
CA HIS A 31 -6.09 8.52 30.96
C HIS A 31 -6.42 7.82 29.64
N GLU A 32 -6.50 8.57 28.55
CA GLU A 32 -6.65 8.01 27.20
C GLU A 32 -5.36 7.32 26.73
N SER A 33 -5.45 6.42 25.75
CA SER A 33 -4.23 5.90 25.11
C SER A 33 -3.56 7.02 24.31
N GLY A 34 -2.22 7.12 24.39
CA GLY A 34 -1.51 8.21 23.74
C GLY A 34 -0.13 8.47 24.30
N PHE A 35 0.36 9.69 24.05
CA PHE A 35 1.71 10.13 24.36
C PHE A 35 1.72 11.12 25.53
N TYR A 36 2.60 10.88 26.50
CA TYR A 36 2.74 11.63 27.74
C TYR A 36 4.20 12.01 27.92
N ALA A 37 4.48 13.30 28.07
CA ALA A 37 5.85 13.78 28.27
C ALA A 37 6.40 13.42 29.67
N ASP A 38 5.52 13.45 30.68
CA ASP A 38 5.85 13.21 32.08
C ASP A 38 5.23 11.89 32.56
N PRO A 39 5.77 11.26 33.62
CA PRO A 39 5.14 10.13 34.29
C PRO A 39 3.69 10.42 34.67
N ILE A 40 2.82 9.40 34.52
CA ILE A 40 1.40 9.47 34.83
C ILE A 40 1.01 8.39 35.84
N GLU A 41 -0.09 8.63 36.57
CA GLU A 41 -0.68 7.66 37.49
C GLU A 41 -2.00 7.16 36.89
N VAL A 42 -2.04 5.87 36.51
CA VAL A 42 -3.19 5.28 35.83
C VAL A 42 -4.10 4.57 36.83
N GLU A 43 -5.39 4.87 36.75
CA GLU A 43 -6.45 4.18 37.47
C GLU A 43 -7.33 3.43 36.46
N ILE A 44 -7.86 2.29 36.89
CA ILE A 44 -8.84 1.49 36.15
C ILE A 44 -10.16 1.62 36.91
N PHE A 45 -11.18 2.11 36.25
CA PHE A 45 -12.52 2.26 36.81
C PHE A 45 -13.46 1.22 36.22
N CYS A 46 -14.48 0.87 37.00
CA CYS A 46 -15.60 0.02 36.61
C CYS A 46 -16.91 0.72 36.98
N ASP A 47 -17.95 0.46 36.20
CA ASP A 47 -19.30 0.91 36.47
C ASP A 47 -19.93 0.26 37.70
N ASP A 48 -19.48 -0.96 38.06
CA ASP A 48 -19.80 -1.62 39.32
C ASP A 48 -18.60 -1.56 40.30
N PRO A 49 -18.72 -0.85 41.44
CA PRO A 49 -17.65 -0.75 42.42
C PRO A 49 -17.37 -2.06 43.19
N GLU A 50 -18.21 -3.08 43.05
CA GLU A 50 -18.01 -4.41 43.65
C GLU A 50 -17.40 -5.42 42.67
N ALA A 51 -17.09 -5.03 41.42
CA ALA A 51 -16.44 -5.91 40.45
C ALA A 51 -14.97 -6.17 40.78
N ASP A 52 -14.52 -7.41 40.58
CA ASP A 52 -13.11 -7.80 40.69
C ASP A 52 -12.42 -7.51 39.36
N ILE A 53 -11.37 -6.67 39.36
CA ILE A 53 -10.66 -6.24 38.15
C ILE A 53 -9.28 -6.92 38.10
N TYR A 54 -8.93 -7.47 36.94
CA TYR A 54 -7.63 -8.07 36.65
C TYR A 54 -7.00 -7.40 35.43
N TYR A 55 -5.68 -7.29 35.40
CA TYR A 55 -4.97 -6.69 34.27
C TYR A 55 -3.63 -7.35 33.95
N THR A 56 -3.17 -7.19 32.71
CA THR A 56 -1.86 -7.64 32.23
C THR A 56 -1.08 -6.47 31.63
N LEU A 57 0.25 -6.62 31.57
CA LEU A 57 1.18 -5.61 31.05
C LEU A 57 2.00 -6.07 29.84
N ASP A 58 1.77 -7.31 29.38
CA ASP A 58 2.59 -8.02 28.39
C ASP A 58 1.84 -8.30 27.07
N GLY A 59 0.62 -7.77 26.94
CA GLY A 59 -0.27 -7.98 25.79
C GLY A 59 -1.13 -9.25 25.85
N SER A 60 -0.94 -10.14 26.82
CA SER A 60 -1.81 -11.31 27.03
C SER A 60 -3.20 -10.91 27.54
N VAL A 61 -4.23 -11.74 27.31
CA VAL A 61 -5.57 -11.46 27.85
C VAL A 61 -5.56 -11.75 29.37
N PRO A 62 -5.99 -10.82 30.24
CA PRO A 62 -6.07 -11.07 31.69
C PRO A 62 -7.07 -12.19 32.01
N THR A 63 -6.75 -12.98 33.03
CA THR A 63 -7.61 -14.03 33.58
C THR A 63 -7.45 -14.08 35.11
N GLU A 64 -8.41 -14.67 35.82
CA GLU A 64 -8.37 -14.75 37.30
C GLU A 64 -7.11 -15.50 37.82
N ASP A 65 -6.72 -16.58 37.14
CA ASP A 65 -5.63 -17.47 37.55
C ASP A 65 -4.37 -17.38 36.64
N GLY A 66 -4.30 -16.38 35.76
CA GLY A 66 -3.20 -16.23 34.79
C GLY A 66 -1.89 -15.81 35.44
N GLU A 67 -0.78 -16.42 35.04
CA GLU A 67 0.55 -16.11 35.63
C GLU A 67 1.01 -14.66 35.39
N SER A 68 0.59 -14.06 34.27
CA SER A 68 0.86 -12.65 33.90
C SER A 68 -0.22 -11.68 34.37
N SER A 69 -1.26 -12.17 35.04
CA SER A 69 -2.45 -11.40 35.44
C SER A 69 -2.31 -10.90 36.87
N PHE A 70 -2.61 -9.62 37.06
CA PHE A 70 -2.54 -8.93 38.35
C PHE A 70 -3.96 -8.54 38.78
N TYR A 71 -4.30 -8.80 40.04
CA TYR A 71 -5.49 -8.23 40.65
C TYR A 71 -5.29 -6.73 40.87
N TYR A 72 -6.25 -5.91 40.44
CA TYR A 72 -6.19 -4.46 40.55
C TYR A 72 -6.60 -3.99 41.95
N ASP A 73 -5.68 -3.36 42.68
CA ASP A 73 -5.91 -2.87 44.05
C ASP A 73 -5.74 -1.35 44.22
N GLY A 74 -5.43 -0.63 43.14
CA GLY A 74 -5.33 0.83 43.15
C GLY A 74 -4.54 1.39 41.97
N ALA A 75 -4.40 2.72 41.94
CA ALA A 75 -3.62 3.42 40.93
C ALA A 75 -2.16 2.94 40.89
N PHE A 76 -1.56 2.92 39.69
CA PHE A 76 -0.14 2.58 39.52
C PHE A 76 0.57 3.55 38.57
N PRO A 77 1.86 3.84 38.82
CA PRO A 77 2.62 4.79 38.01
C PRO A 77 3.06 4.16 36.70
N LEU A 78 3.01 4.94 35.62
CA LEU A 78 3.67 4.67 34.36
C LEU A 78 4.81 5.68 34.18
N GLU A 79 6.01 5.16 33.99
CA GLU A 79 7.24 5.91 33.73
C GLU A 79 7.80 5.57 32.34
N ASP A 80 8.77 6.32 31.84
CA ASP A 80 9.47 5.95 30.60
C ASP A 80 10.19 4.61 30.79
N ARG A 81 9.80 3.63 29.99
CA ARG A 81 10.32 2.27 30.05
C ARG A 81 11.29 1.94 28.91
N THR A 82 11.69 2.91 28.10
CA THR A 82 12.65 2.74 26.99
C THR A 82 13.99 2.16 27.46
N TYR A 83 14.37 2.42 28.72
CA TYR A 83 15.60 1.90 29.32
C TYR A 83 15.50 0.45 29.80
N GLU A 84 14.32 -0.17 29.78
CA GLU A 84 14.15 -1.57 30.13
C GLU A 84 14.72 -2.49 29.03
N PRO A 85 15.30 -3.65 29.40
CA PRO A 85 15.80 -4.61 28.44
C PRO A 85 14.77 -5.00 27.39
N ASN A 86 15.22 -5.25 26.17
CA ASN A 86 14.37 -5.83 25.13
C ASN A 86 13.97 -7.28 25.50
N GLU A 87 12.68 -7.56 25.42
CA GLU A 87 12.10 -8.89 25.56
C GLU A 87 11.80 -9.47 24.17
N LEU A 88 10.86 -8.87 23.42
CA LEU A 88 10.45 -9.39 22.12
C LEU A 88 11.49 -9.16 21.04
N SER A 89 12.11 -7.98 21.03
CA SER A 89 13.13 -7.62 20.04
C SER A 89 14.46 -8.35 20.28
N ALA A 90 14.62 -8.99 21.45
CA ALA A 90 15.75 -9.88 21.74
C ALA A 90 15.53 -11.33 21.26
N ILE A 91 14.32 -11.68 20.81
CA ILE A 91 14.00 -13.04 20.35
C ILE A 91 14.71 -13.32 19.02
N GLY A 92 15.55 -14.36 19.03
CA GLY A 92 16.19 -14.90 17.83
C GLY A 92 15.32 -15.94 17.10
N GLY A 93 15.81 -16.43 15.96
CA GLY A 93 15.16 -17.54 15.23
C GLY A 93 13.91 -17.13 14.45
N VAL A 94 13.71 -15.83 14.22
CA VAL A 94 12.66 -15.33 13.31
C VAL A 94 13.10 -15.30 11.85
N ALA A 95 14.40 -15.38 11.59
CA ALA A 95 15.01 -15.49 10.28
C ALA A 95 16.37 -16.22 10.41
N ARG A 96 16.87 -16.80 9.30
CA ARG A 96 18.19 -17.45 9.29
C ARG A 96 19.33 -16.46 9.51
N THR A 97 19.24 -15.31 8.85
CA THR A 97 20.09 -14.15 9.09
C THR A 97 19.25 -13.09 9.77
N GLN A 98 19.64 -12.71 11.00
CA GLN A 98 18.91 -11.76 11.82
C GLN A 98 19.89 -10.86 12.57
N TYR A 99 19.61 -9.57 12.57
CA TYR A 99 20.19 -8.62 13.51
C TYR A 99 19.33 -8.56 14.77
N ILE A 100 19.97 -8.63 15.94
CA ILE A 100 19.34 -8.40 17.24
C ILE A 100 19.88 -7.05 17.74
N PRO A 101 19.02 -6.07 18.07
CA PRO A 101 19.45 -4.74 18.48
C PRO A 101 20.31 -4.81 19.75
N GLU A 102 21.47 -4.14 19.71
CA GLU A 102 22.37 -4.04 20.87
C GLU A 102 21.81 -3.08 21.94
N ASP A 103 21.13 -2.02 21.50
CA ASP A 103 20.48 -1.03 22.35
C ASP A 103 18.99 -1.36 22.57
N ASN A 104 18.43 -0.81 23.64
CA ASN A 104 16.99 -0.96 23.91
C ASN A 104 16.18 -0.19 22.88
N VAL A 105 15.13 -0.83 22.36
CA VAL A 105 14.15 -0.17 21.49
C VAL A 105 13.19 0.67 22.33
N VAL A 106 12.57 1.68 21.70
CA VAL A 106 11.49 2.46 22.32
C VAL A 106 10.35 1.55 22.76
N LYS A 107 9.77 1.85 23.91
CA LYS A 107 8.70 1.04 24.52
C LYS A 107 7.51 1.88 24.96
N ALA A 108 6.33 1.26 24.89
CA ALA A 108 5.08 1.73 25.45
C ALA A 108 4.62 0.79 26.56
N HIS A 109 3.78 1.30 27.45
CA HIS A 109 2.98 0.45 28.34
C HIS A 109 1.75 -0.02 27.59
N VAL A 110 1.56 -1.33 27.51
CA VAL A 110 0.31 -1.95 27.07
C VAL A 110 -0.41 -2.45 28.31
N ILE A 111 -1.65 -2.02 28.52
CA ILE A 111 -2.46 -2.44 29.66
C ILE A 111 -3.74 -3.05 29.10
N ARG A 112 -4.03 -4.30 29.48
CA ARG A 112 -5.29 -4.97 29.17
C ARG A 112 -5.98 -5.31 30.47
N ALA A 113 -7.24 -4.93 30.63
CA ALA A 113 -8.00 -5.09 31.87
C ALA A 113 -9.34 -5.78 31.62
N TRP A 114 -9.76 -6.61 32.55
CA TRP A 114 -10.99 -7.40 32.50
C TRP A 114 -11.58 -7.49 33.89
N ALA A 115 -12.91 -7.46 33.99
CA ALA A 115 -13.61 -7.49 35.26
C ALA A 115 -14.63 -8.62 35.34
N ILE A 116 -14.78 -9.15 36.55
CA ILE A 116 -15.82 -10.10 36.92
C ILE A 116 -16.80 -9.36 37.84
N TYR A 117 -18.06 -9.29 37.42
CA TYR A 117 -19.13 -8.66 38.19
C TYR A 117 -19.63 -9.56 39.32
N PRO A 118 -20.27 -9.01 40.38
CA PRO A 118 -20.79 -9.81 41.49
C PRO A 118 -21.79 -10.91 41.10
N ASP A 119 -22.45 -10.77 39.96
CA ASP A 119 -23.39 -11.78 39.42
C ASP A 119 -22.70 -12.88 38.59
N GLY A 120 -21.37 -12.79 38.43
CA GLY A 120 -20.53 -13.70 37.67
C GLY A 120 -20.47 -13.39 36.17
N SER A 121 -21.09 -12.31 35.70
CA SER A 121 -20.88 -11.83 34.33
C SER A 121 -19.51 -11.18 34.18
N GLU A 122 -19.04 -11.06 32.94
CA GLU A 122 -17.70 -10.61 32.60
C GLU A 122 -17.76 -9.35 31.74
N SER A 123 -16.82 -8.42 31.93
CA SER A 123 -16.68 -7.24 31.06
C SER A 123 -16.03 -7.61 29.72
N GLU A 124 -16.19 -6.75 28.72
CA GLU A 124 -15.24 -6.73 27.60
C GLU A 124 -13.84 -6.39 28.12
N VAL A 125 -12.79 -6.83 27.41
CA VAL A 125 -11.41 -6.48 27.75
C VAL A 125 -11.16 -5.03 27.35
N LEU A 126 -10.86 -4.18 28.33
CA LEU A 126 -10.37 -2.83 28.11
C LEU A 126 -8.90 -2.88 27.70
N ASN A 127 -8.51 -2.16 26.66
CA ASN A 127 -7.14 -2.14 26.14
C ASN A 127 -6.64 -0.71 26.02
N GLY A 128 -5.39 -0.46 26.45
CA GLY A 128 -4.78 0.85 26.33
C GLY A 128 -3.28 0.81 26.14
N THR A 129 -2.78 1.73 25.31
CA THR A 129 -1.34 1.89 25.05
C THR A 129 -0.90 3.29 25.43
N PHE A 130 0.09 3.37 26.31
CA PHE A 130 0.58 4.61 26.90
C PHE A 130 2.08 4.76 26.65
N PHE A 131 2.44 5.77 25.89
CA PHE A 131 3.82 6.16 25.64
C PHE A 131 4.20 7.24 26.65
N VAL A 132 5.15 6.96 27.54
CA VAL A 132 5.60 7.90 28.57
C VAL A 132 7.05 8.28 28.32
N GLY A 133 7.36 9.57 28.28
CA GLY A 133 8.69 10.09 27.98
C GLY A 133 9.13 9.94 26.52
N VAL A 134 8.24 9.50 25.62
CA VAL A 134 8.52 9.34 24.19
C VAL A 134 8.03 10.57 23.43
N ASP A 135 8.93 11.25 22.73
CA ASP A 135 8.56 12.34 21.83
C ASP A 135 8.07 11.77 20.48
N ARG A 136 6.77 11.92 20.23
CA ARG A 136 6.14 11.39 19.01
C ARG A 136 6.72 12.03 17.74
N GLU A 137 6.86 13.36 17.73
CA GLU A 137 7.28 14.08 16.53
C GLU A 137 8.74 13.76 16.20
N GLU A 138 9.58 13.65 17.23
CA GLU A 138 11.00 13.28 17.08
C GLU A 138 11.16 11.87 16.50
N HIS A 139 10.32 10.89 16.91
CA HIS A 139 10.52 9.51 16.51
C HIS A 139 9.70 9.08 15.28
N TYR A 140 8.49 9.60 15.09
CA TYR A 140 7.52 9.02 14.16
C TYR A 140 6.97 9.99 13.10
N ALA A 141 7.33 11.27 13.12
CA ALA A 141 6.73 12.28 12.26
C ALA A 141 5.18 12.28 12.35
N ASP A 142 4.51 12.78 11.32
CA ASP A 142 3.05 12.83 11.20
C ASP A 142 2.48 11.52 10.60
N VAL A 143 2.84 10.36 11.18
CA VAL A 143 2.30 9.04 10.77
C VAL A 143 1.55 8.35 11.90
N PRO A 144 0.55 7.51 11.60
CA PRO A 144 -0.19 6.78 12.61
C PRO A 144 0.69 5.73 13.29
N VAL A 145 0.39 5.48 14.57
CA VAL A 145 0.99 4.42 15.37
C VAL A 145 -0.03 3.30 15.53
N ILE A 146 0.40 2.06 15.33
CA ILE A 146 -0.43 0.87 15.51
C ILE A 146 0.16 0.04 16.64
N SER A 147 -0.59 -0.09 17.73
CA SER A 147 -0.25 -0.98 18.82
C SER A 147 -0.97 -2.31 18.65
N LEU A 148 -0.18 -3.37 18.57
CA LEU A 148 -0.62 -4.74 18.44
C LEU A 148 -0.47 -5.44 19.79
N MET A 149 -1.56 -5.97 20.32
CA MET A 149 -1.61 -6.62 21.63
C MET A 149 -2.06 -8.07 21.48
N MET A 150 -1.22 -9.01 21.85
CA MET A 150 -1.50 -10.45 21.72
C MET A 150 -0.63 -11.28 22.68
N ASN A 151 -0.94 -12.57 22.81
CA ASN A 151 -0.04 -13.49 23.48
C ASN A 151 1.27 -13.63 22.67
N SER A 152 2.43 -13.51 23.32
CA SER A 152 3.73 -13.59 22.63
C SER A 152 4.00 -14.98 22.06
N GLU A 153 3.47 -16.04 22.69
CA GLU A 153 3.59 -17.42 22.20
C GLU A 153 2.92 -17.62 20.84
N ASP A 154 1.84 -16.88 20.55
CA ASP A 154 1.17 -16.92 19.24
C ASP A 154 2.10 -16.45 18.11
N LEU A 155 3.10 -15.63 18.42
CA LEU A 155 4.13 -15.19 17.47
C LEU A 155 5.39 -16.07 17.52
N PHE A 156 5.85 -16.45 18.71
CA PHE A 156 7.21 -16.94 18.92
C PHE A 156 7.34 -18.37 19.44
N ASP A 157 6.23 -19.07 19.72
CA ASP A 157 6.27 -20.49 20.09
C ASP A 157 6.93 -21.33 18.98
N TYR A 158 7.67 -22.36 19.38
CA TYR A 158 8.40 -23.21 18.45
C TYR A 158 7.46 -23.98 17.50
N GLU A 159 6.35 -24.50 18.01
CA GLU A 159 5.44 -25.35 17.23
C GLU A 159 4.45 -24.49 16.43
N ASN A 160 3.87 -23.47 17.07
CA ASN A 160 2.71 -22.74 16.55
C ASN A 160 2.93 -21.23 16.40
N GLY A 161 4.07 -20.69 16.81
CA GLY A 161 4.39 -19.28 16.68
C GLY A 161 4.49 -18.89 15.21
N ILE A 162 3.65 -17.95 14.76
CA ILE A 162 3.51 -17.64 13.33
C ILE A 162 4.70 -16.85 12.76
N TYR A 163 5.57 -16.29 13.61
CA TYR A 163 6.61 -15.34 13.21
C TYR A 163 8.01 -15.97 13.09
N VAL A 164 8.18 -17.19 13.63
CA VAL A 164 9.47 -17.87 13.77
C VAL A 164 9.77 -18.85 12.65
N MET A 165 11.04 -19.26 12.54
CA MET A 165 11.42 -20.43 11.75
C MET A 165 10.73 -21.69 12.27
N GLY A 166 10.80 -21.93 13.59
CA GLY A 166 10.03 -22.95 14.31
C GLY A 166 10.21 -24.40 13.84
N ALA A 167 9.26 -25.25 14.23
CA ALA A 167 9.23 -26.68 13.93
C ALA A 167 9.26 -26.96 12.42
N TYR A 168 8.55 -26.15 11.63
CA TYR A 168 8.49 -26.34 10.18
C TYR A 168 9.82 -26.08 9.49
N TRP A 169 10.63 -25.15 9.99
CA TRP A 169 11.99 -24.97 9.45
C TRP A 169 12.89 -26.15 9.79
N ALA A 170 12.81 -26.66 11.03
CA ALA A 170 13.61 -27.82 11.42
C ALA A 170 13.27 -29.06 10.56
N GLU A 171 11.98 -29.27 10.27
CA GLU A 171 11.54 -30.30 9.34
C GLU A 171 12.05 -30.03 7.92
N TRP A 172 11.82 -28.84 7.38
CA TRP A 172 12.21 -28.47 6.01
C TRP A 172 13.72 -28.54 5.78
N ASP A 173 14.52 -28.03 6.71
CA ASP A 173 15.99 -28.03 6.66
C ASP A 173 16.54 -29.46 6.66
N SER A 174 15.94 -30.36 7.46
CA SER A 174 16.34 -31.77 7.51
C SER A 174 16.16 -32.52 6.18
N GLN A 175 15.34 -31.97 5.28
CA GLN A 175 15.06 -32.53 3.95
C GLN A 175 15.96 -31.94 2.86
N GLN A 176 16.82 -30.96 3.17
CA GLN A 176 17.67 -30.32 2.17
C GLN A 176 18.95 -31.14 1.91
N GLU A 177 19.11 -31.61 0.67
CA GLU A 177 20.30 -32.36 0.24
C GLU A 177 21.43 -31.45 -0.29
N SER A 178 21.10 -30.18 -0.60
CA SER A 178 22.01 -29.20 -1.17
C SER A 178 22.01 -27.90 -0.38
N LYS A 179 23.05 -27.08 -0.56
CA LYS A 179 23.05 -25.71 -0.05
C LYS A 179 21.91 -24.91 -0.68
N TYR A 180 21.32 -24.05 0.12
CA TYR A 180 20.24 -23.14 -0.27
C TYR A 180 20.51 -21.73 0.25
N GLU A 181 19.93 -20.76 -0.43
CA GLU A 181 19.95 -19.35 -0.07
C GLU A 181 18.83 -19.04 0.94
N ASP A 182 18.99 -17.96 1.70
CA ASP A 182 18.04 -17.59 2.78
C ASP A 182 16.61 -17.40 2.27
N TRP A 183 16.45 -16.84 1.07
CA TRP A 183 15.14 -16.60 0.46
C TRP A 183 14.35 -17.88 0.14
N GLN A 184 15.01 -19.03 0.11
CA GLN A 184 14.38 -20.33 -0.12
C GLN A 184 13.82 -20.96 1.16
N THR A 185 14.25 -20.47 2.33
CA THR A 185 13.90 -21.06 3.62
C THR A 185 12.40 -21.07 3.87
N GLN A 186 11.92 -22.16 4.44
CA GLN A 186 10.55 -22.30 4.91
C GLN A 186 10.55 -22.45 6.43
N GLY A 187 9.54 -21.90 7.09
CA GLY A 187 9.35 -22.04 8.54
C GLY A 187 7.89 -21.97 8.93
N ASN A 188 7.61 -21.77 10.21
CA ASN A 188 6.25 -21.52 10.69
C ASN A 188 5.65 -20.29 9.98
N TYR A 189 6.46 -19.25 9.76
CA TYR A 189 6.08 -18.07 8.96
C TYR A 189 5.64 -18.40 7.52
N SER A 190 5.97 -19.58 6.99
CA SER A 190 5.59 -20.00 5.63
C SER A 190 4.20 -20.62 5.55
N GLN A 191 3.59 -20.94 6.69
CA GLN A 191 2.32 -21.62 6.75
C GLN A 191 1.14 -20.68 6.45
N ARG A 192 -0.02 -21.27 6.15
CA ARG A 192 -1.19 -20.56 5.61
C ARG A 192 -2.49 -21.13 6.16
N GLY A 193 -3.59 -20.43 5.89
CA GLY A 193 -4.92 -20.86 6.29
C GLY A 193 -5.31 -20.43 7.70
N MET A 194 -6.48 -20.91 8.13
CA MET A 194 -7.12 -20.55 9.40
C MET A 194 -6.30 -21.05 10.61
N ASP A 195 -5.65 -22.21 10.48
CA ASP A 195 -4.81 -22.81 11.54
C ASP A 195 -3.57 -21.96 11.87
N TRP A 196 -3.23 -21.00 11.01
CA TRP A 196 -2.10 -20.08 11.16
C TRP A 196 -2.53 -18.62 11.34
N GLU A 197 -3.82 -18.39 11.63
CA GLU A 197 -4.37 -17.12 12.10
C GLU A 197 -4.35 -17.08 13.63
N ARG A 198 -3.93 -15.96 14.21
CA ARG A 198 -3.86 -15.77 15.67
C ARG A 198 -4.75 -14.61 16.10
N PRO A 199 -5.39 -14.68 17.28
CA PRO A 199 -6.13 -13.55 17.82
C PRO A 199 -5.20 -12.39 18.14
N ILE A 200 -5.66 -11.17 17.88
CA ILE A 200 -4.92 -9.94 18.14
C ILE A 200 -5.89 -8.81 18.47
N THR A 201 -5.52 -7.92 19.39
CA THR A 201 -6.18 -6.62 19.52
C THR A 201 -5.34 -5.57 18.82
N VAL A 202 -5.97 -4.80 17.93
CA VAL A 202 -5.33 -3.72 17.17
C VAL A 202 -5.83 -2.39 17.70
N GLN A 203 -4.93 -1.55 18.21
CA GLN A 203 -5.20 -0.15 18.51
C GLN A 203 -4.49 0.75 17.50
N PHE A 204 -5.25 1.57 16.79
CA PHE A 204 -4.77 2.56 15.83
C PHE A 204 -4.80 3.94 16.48
N LEU A 205 -3.67 4.64 16.51
CA LEU A 205 -3.50 5.97 17.05
C LEU A 205 -3.17 6.95 15.91
N PRO A 206 -4.14 7.76 15.46
CA PRO A 206 -3.95 8.73 14.39
C PRO A 206 -2.80 9.71 14.68
N ALA A 207 -2.23 10.26 13.61
CA ALA A 207 -1.13 11.21 13.71
C ALA A 207 -1.56 12.60 14.19
N ASP A 208 -2.75 13.02 13.77
CA ASP A 208 -3.38 14.30 14.10
C ASP A 208 -4.03 14.33 15.50
N GLY A 209 -3.91 13.25 16.27
CA GLY A 209 -4.54 13.11 17.59
C GLY A 209 -6.06 12.95 17.55
N SER A 210 -6.66 12.72 16.37
CA SER A 210 -8.07 12.38 16.25
C SER A 210 -8.39 11.02 16.87
N GLU A 211 -9.68 10.72 17.05
CA GLU A 211 -10.12 9.44 17.60
C GLU A 211 -9.71 8.29 16.66
N GLY A 212 -9.03 7.32 17.24
CA GLY A 212 -8.57 6.10 16.58
C GLY A 212 -9.60 4.98 16.62
N PHE A 213 -9.13 3.74 16.59
CA PHE A 213 -9.95 2.56 16.88
C PHE A 213 -9.19 1.54 17.71
N THR A 214 -9.93 0.76 18.49
CA THR A 214 -9.45 -0.48 19.12
C THR A 214 -10.37 -1.61 18.68
N GLN A 215 -9.82 -2.70 18.14
CA GLN A 215 -10.62 -3.83 17.68
C GLN A 215 -9.87 -5.15 17.73
N ASP A 216 -10.56 -6.20 18.19
CA ASP A 216 -10.11 -7.58 18.07
C ASP A 216 -10.25 -8.12 16.64
N MET A 217 -9.17 -8.73 16.16
CA MET A 217 -8.98 -9.18 14.79
C MET A 217 -8.18 -10.49 14.75
N GLY A 218 -8.03 -11.06 13.56
CA GLY A 218 -7.04 -12.10 13.29
C GLY A 218 -5.78 -11.49 12.67
N VAL A 219 -4.62 -12.04 13.00
CA VAL A 219 -3.34 -11.72 12.34
C VAL A 219 -2.76 -12.95 11.63
N ARG A 220 -2.20 -12.73 10.44
CA ARG A 220 -1.42 -13.72 9.68
C ARG A 220 -0.18 -13.12 9.06
N ILE A 221 0.86 -13.93 8.88
CA ILE A 221 2.00 -13.56 8.03
C ILE A 221 1.54 -13.47 6.58
N LYS A 222 1.88 -12.36 5.91
CA LYS A 222 1.62 -12.12 4.49
C LYS A 222 2.91 -12.20 3.69
N GLY A 223 2.79 -12.65 2.44
CA GLY A 223 3.85 -12.63 1.45
C GLY A 223 4.10 -14.00 0.81
N GLY A 224 5.07 -14.01 -0.09
CA GLY A 224 5.67 -15.22 -0.67
C GLY A 224 7.06 -15.39 -0.11
N VAL A 225 8.06 -14.87 -0.84
CA VAL A 225 9.47 -14.90 -0.47
C VAL A 225 9.76 -14.02 0.73
N SER A 226 9.28 -12.77 0.78
CA SER A 226 9.57 -11.79 1.84
C SER A 226 9.26 -12.23 3.28
N ARG A 227 8.59 -13.37 3.46
CA ARG A 227 8.38 -14.02 4.75
C ARG A 227 9.65 -14.59 5.38
N TYR A 228 10.82 -14.58 4.71
CA TYR A 228 12.08 -14.96 5.37
C TYR A 228 12.76 -13.79 6.09
N PHE A 229 12.40 -12.54 5.78
CA PHE A 229 13.03 -11.36 6.40
C PHE A 229 12.72 -11.27 7.90
N PRO A 230 13.60 -10.72 8.75
CA PRO A 230 13.33 -10.57 10.18
C PRO A 230 12.02 -9.80 10.47
N GLN A 231 11.75 -8.72 9.73
CA GLN A 231 10.46 -8.04 9.74
C GLN A 231 9.51 -8.69 8.72
N LYS A 232 8.37 -9.23 9.17
CA LYS A 232 7.37 -9.89 8.32
C LYS A 232 6.22 -8.94 8.02
N SER A 233 5.68 -8.99 6.81
CA SER A 233 4.40 -8.35 6.53
C SER A 233 3.27 -9.05 7.31
N LEU A 234 2.33 -8.27 7.84
CA LEU A 234 1.19 -8.76 8.62
C LEU A 234 -0.13 -8.42 7.91
N ARG A 235 -1.05 -9.38 7.82
CA ARG A 235 -2.43 -9.15 7.39
C ARG A 235 -3.33 -9.14 8.63
N LEU A 236 -4.02 -8.03 8.86
CA LEU A 236 -5.01 -7.85 9.94
C LEU A 236 -6.41 -8.08 9.37
N ILE A 237 -7.19 -8.98 9.98
CA ILE A 237 -8.43 -9.51 9.40
C ILE A 237 -9.58 -9.34 10.38
N ALA A 238 -10.60 -8.55 10.01
CA ALA A 238 -11.80 -8.39 10.80
C ALA A 238 -12.68 -9.64 10.64
N ARG A 239 -13.03 -10.32 11.73
CA ARG A 239 -13.81 -11.56 11.69
C ARG A 239 -14.65 -11.72 12.93
N GLU A 240 -15.86 -12.25 12.74
CA GLU A 240 -16.85 -12.44 13.81
C GLU A 240 -16.34 -13.33 14.96
N GLN A 241 -15.47 -14.31 14.67
CA GLN A 241 -14.91 -15.18 15.71
C GLN A 241 -13.96 -14.47 16.69
N TYR A 242 -13.44 -13.29 16.31
CA TYR A 242 -12.56 -12.49 17.16
C TYR A 242 -13.25 -11.24 17.70
N GLY A 243 -14.22 -10.70 16.97
CA GLY A 243 -14.90 -9.47 17.32
C GLY A 243 -15.79 -9.00 16.18
N LYS A 244 -15.62 -7.75 15.73
CA LYS A 244 -16.44 -7.20 14.65
C LYS A 244 -16.04 -7.83 13.31
N LYS A 245 -17.05 -8.22 12.50
CA LYS A 245 -16.85 -8.85 11.17
C LYS A 245 -16.21 -7.94 10.10
N GLN A 246 -16.15 -6.63 10.37
CA GLN A 246 -15.59 -5.58 9.53
C GLN A 246 -14.97 -4.53 10.45
N LEU A 247 -13.83 -3.96 10.04
CA LEU A 247 -13.31 -2.71 10.60
C LEU A 247 -14.13 -1.56 10.03
N LYS A 248 -14.64 -0.68 10.89
CA LYS A 248 -15.41 0.52 10.51
C LYS A 248 -14.60 1.77 10.88
N TYR A 249 -13.69 2.17 10.00
CA TYR A 249 -12.81 3.33 10.19
C TYR A 249 -12.22 3.76 8.83
N PRO A 250 -12.09 5.07 8.54
CA PRO A 250 -11.42 5.56 7.32
C PRO A 250 -9.89 5.47 7.48
N VAL A 251 -9.33 4.27 7.31
CA VAL A 251 -7.89 4.00 7.51
C VAL A 251 -7.00 4.84 6.58
N PHE A 252 -7.43 4.99 5.32
CA PHE A 252 -6.74 5.76 4.28
C PHE A 252 -7.45 7.10 4.08
N THR A 253 -6.67 8.18 4.01
CA THR A 253 -7.16 9.56 4.00
C THR A 253 -7.55 10.07 2.62
N ASP A 254 -7.24 9.29 1.59
CA ASP A 254 -7.36 9.59 0.16
C ASP A 254 -8.13 8.52 -0.63
N ASN A 255 -8.52 7.42 0.02
CA ASN A 255 -9.28 6.34 -0.62
C ASN A 255 -10.78 6.70 -0.70
N LEU A 256 -11.21 7.18 -1.86
CA LEU A 256 -12.58 7.64 -2.11
C LEU A 256 -13.49 6.51 -2.62
N ARG A 257 -14.74 6.50 -2.15
CA ARG A 257 -15.77 5.60 -2.64
C ARG A 257 -16.14 5.91 -4.09
N ALA A 258 -16.45 4.86 -4.86
CA ALA A 258 -16.91 4.93 -6.25
C ALA A 258 -18.14 5.84 -6.45
N ASP A 259 -19.03 5.90 -5.45
CA ASP A 259 -20.25 6.70 -5.48
C ASP A 259 -20.02 8.19 -5.17
N GLY A 260 -18.78 8.60 -4.89
CA GLY A 260 -18.42 9.98 -4.57
C GLY A 260 -18.96 10.47 -3.21
N THR A 261 -19.46 9.58 -2.35
CA THR A 261 -20.10 9.97 -1.07
C THR A 261 -19.13 10.19 0.08
N GLY A 262 -17.83 9.94 -0.12
CA GLY A 262 -16.79 10.16 0.88
C GLY A 262 -15.69 9.12 0.85
N LEU A 263 -14.95 9.00 1.95
CA LEU A 263 -13.88 8.02 2.12
C LEU A 263 -14.43 6.59 2.28
N VAL A 264 -13.62 5.61 1.97
CA VAL A 264 -13.89 4.21 2.31
C VAL A 264 -13.72 4.02 3.82
N GLU A 265 -14.83 3.72 4.50
CA GLU A 265 -14.89 3.57 5.96
C GLU A 265 -14.98 2.10 6.42
N LYS A 266 -15.00 1.13 5.51
CA LYS A 266 -15.22 -0.29 5.85
C LYS A 266 -14.19 -1.18 5.19
N TYR A 267 -13.49 -1.95 6.00
CA TYR A 267 -12.46 -2.87 5.55
C TYR A 267 -12.69 -4.26 6.14
N LYS A 268 -12.51 -5.29 5.30
CA LYS A 268 -12.47 -6.69 5.77
C LYS A 268 -11.08 -7.05 6.30
N SER A 269 -10.05 -6.53 5.65
CA SER A 269 -8.66 -6.68 6.07
C SER A 269 -7.83 -5.49 5.61
N ILE A 270 -6.74 -5.24 6.32
CA ILE A 270 -5.69 -4.30 5.94
C ILE A 270 -4.33 -5.00 6.11
N THR A 271 -3.32 -4.54 5.35
CA THR A 271 -1.97 -5.08 5.43
C THR A 271 -1.01 -4.07 6.02
N LEU A 272 -0.09 -4.57 6.85
CA LEU A 272 1.15 -3.91 7.23
C LEU A 272 2.28 -4.52 6.38
N ARG A 273 2.69 -3.84 5.31
CA ARG A 273 3.76 -4.31 4.40
C ARG A 273 5.13 -3.90 4.92
N ASN A 274 6.07 -4.83 4.92
CA ASN A 274 7.46 -4.60 5.34
C ASN A 274 8.34 -3.96 4.24
N GLY A 275 7.82 -3.75 3.05
CA GLY A 275 8.55 -3.23 1.88
C GLY A 275 9.05 -4.29 0.88
N GLY A 276 8.85 -5.59 1.14
CA GLY A 276 9.23 -6.64 0.20
C GLY A 276 10.72 -6.61 -0.16
N ASN A 277 11.06 -6.62 -1.46
CA ASN A 277 12.45 -6.48 -1.92
C ASN A 277 13.11 -5.14 -1.53
N ASP A 278 12.31 -4.12 -1.21
CA ASP A 278 12.73 -2.78 -0.77
C ASP A 278 12.75 -2.66 0.77
N SER A 279 12.59 -3.77 1.50
CA SER A 279 12.53 -3.77 2.98
C SER A 279 13.83 -3.33 3.65
N GLU A 280 14.97 -3.50 2.98
CA GLU A 280 16.28 -3.12 3.51
C GLU A 280 16.83 -1.86 2.84
N THR A 281 16.12 -1.25 1.90
CA THR A 281 16.55 -0.02 1.21
C THR A 281 15.55 1.12 1.48
N THR A 282 14.79 1.58 0.49
CA THR A 282 14.00 2.82 0.67
C THR A 282 12.68 2.62 1.42
N ARG A 283 12.06 1.44 1.31
CA ARG A 283 10.66 1.11 1.67
C ARG A 283 9.56 1.98 1.07
N LEU A 284 9.91 2.98 0.27
CA LEU A 284 8.97 3.92 -0.32
C LEU A 284 8.71 3.64 -1.79
N ARG A 285 9.46 2.74 -2.44
CA ARG A 285 9.41 2.55 -3.90
C ARG A 285 8.04 2.10 -4.38
N ASP A 286 7.42 1.12 -3.72
CA ASP A 286 6.07 0.70 -4.08
C ASP A 286 5.03 1.80 -3.83
N PRO A 287 4.92 2.42 -2.64
CA PRO A 287 4.04 3.58 -2.43
C PRO A 287 4.25 4.74 -3.41
N TYR A 288 5.51 5.03 -3.76
CA TYR A 288 5.86 6.07 -4.73
C TYR A 288 5.31 5.74 -6.12
N PHE A 289 5.47 4.49 -6.56
CA PHE A 289 4.93 4.04 -7.84
C PHE A 289 3.41 3.90 -7.84
N GLN A 290 2.77 3.55 -6.71
CA GLN A 290 1.31 3.59 -6.58
C GLN A 290 0.78 5.02 -6.79
N GLN A 291 1.36 6.04 -6.16
CA GLN A 291 0.96 7.45 -6.33
C GLN A 291 1.23 7.96 -7.76
N LEU A 292 2.37 7.60 -8.36
CA LEU A 292 2.69 7.98 -9.73
C LEU A 292 1.79 7.29 -10.76
N ALA A 293 1.24 6.11 -10.43
CA ALA A 293 0.35 5.35 -11.31
C ALA A 293 -1.11 5.79 -11.26
N GLU A 294 -1.48 6.68 -10.35
CA GLU A 294 -2.86 7.17 -10.24
C GLU A 294 -3.38 7.74 -11.56
N GLY A 295 -4.60 7.33 -11.92
CA GLY A 295 -5.28 7.78 -13.13
C GLY A 295 -4.93 7.03 -14.42
N LEU A 296 -4.11 5.97 -14.38
CA LEU A 296 -3.69 5.22 -15.57
C LEU A 296 -4.69 4.16 -16.08
N GLY A 297 -5.93 4.16 -15.58
CA GLY A 297 -7.01 3.27 -16.03
C GLY A 297 -6.98 1.86 -15.45
N PHE A 298 -5.97 1.53 -14.64
CA PHE A 298 -5.94 0.34 -13.79
C PHE A 298 -5.94 0.76 -12.31
N MET A 299 -6.35 -0.14 -11.43
CA MET A 299 -6.47 0.17 -9.99
C MET A 299 -5.09 0.16 -9.34
N THR A 300 -4.84 1.16 -8.48
CA THR A 300 -3.69 1.23 -7.54
C THR A 300 -4.14 0.80 -6.14
N GLN A 301 -3.21 0.63 -5.20
CA GLN A 301 -3.53 0.38 -3.79
C GLN A 301 -3.44 1.69 -3.01
N ALA A 302 -4.43 1.99 -2.17
CA ALA A 302 -4.28 3.04 -1.17
C ALA A 302 -3.18 2.63 -0.17
N THR A 303 -2.23 3.54 0.07
CA THR A 303 -1.09 3.28 0.97
C THR A 303 -0.78 4.47 1.86
N ARG A 304 -0.30 4.22 3.08
CA ARG A 304 0.32 5.24 3.93
C ARG A 304 1.37 4.65 4.86
N PRO A 305 2.46 5.36 5.18
CA PRO A 305 3.42 4.89 6.17
C PRO A 305 2.77 4.84 7.57
N CYS A 306 3.26 3.94 8.42
CA CYS A 306 2.87 3.81 9.81
C CYS A 306 4.01 3.21 10.65
N VAL A 307 3.91 3.37 11.97
CA VAL A 307 4.80 2.75 12.94
C VAL A 307 4.04 1.68 13.71
N VAL A 308 4.64 0.52 13.90
CA VAL A 308 4.01 -0.59 14.62
C VAL A 308 4.75 -0.86 15.92
N PHE A 309 3.99 -1.20 16.96
CA PHE A 309 4.46 -1.74 18.23
C PHE A 309 3.80 -3.10 18.46
N ILE A 310 4.53 -4.09 18.97
CA ILE A 310 3.97 -5.38 19.41
C ILE A 310 4.21 -5.50 20.91
N ASN A 311 3.13 -5.68 21.67
CA ASN A 311 3.11 -5.76 23.13
C ASN A 311 3.95 -4.66 23.80
N GLY A 312 3.90 -3.46 23.24
CA GLY A 312 4.61 -2.30 23.76
C GLY A 312 6.05 -2.15 23.28
N GLU A 313 6.65 -3.09 22.56
CA GLU A 313 7.98 -2.86 21.95
C GLU A 313 7.88 -2.32 20.53
N TYR A 314 8.69 -1.30 20.22
CA TYR A 314 8.79 -0.76 18.87
C TYR A 314 9.11 -1.89 17.90
N TRP A 315 8.24 -2.06 16.90
CA TRP A 315 8.34 -3.12 15.91
C TRP A 315 8.87 -2.64 14.56
N GLY A 316 8.94 -1.35 14.29
CA GLY A 316 9.44 -0.83 13.02
C GLY A 316 8.37 -0.21 12.13
N THR A 317 8.86 0.40 11.06
CA THR A 317 8.04 1.06 10.04
C THR A 317 7.39 0.03 9.13
N TYR A 318 6.12 0.25 8.81
CA TYR A 318 5.37 -0.50 7.80
C TYR A 318 4.64 0.46 6.88
N THR A 319 4.30 -0.04 5.69
CA THR A 319 3.31 0.61 4.83
C THR A 319 1.96 -0.04 5.10
N LEU A 320 1.00 0.74 5.60
CA LEU A 320 -0.41 0.34 5.56
C LEU A 320 -0.85 0.28 4.11
N THR A 321 -1.46 -0.82 3.71
CA THR A 321 -1.87 -1.06 2.32
C THR A 321 -3.26 -1.65 2.27
N GLU A 322 -4.14 -1.07 1.44
CA GLU A 322 -5.44 -1.64 1.11
C GLU A 322 -5.26 -2.97 0.39
N GLU A 323 -5.99 -4.00 0.83
CA GLU A 323 -5.96 -5.30 0.18
C GLU A 323 -6.94 -5.34 -0.99
N TYR A 324 -6.46 -5.76 -2.17
CA TYR A 324 -7.37 -6.16 -3.23
C TYR A 324 -8.23 -7.32 -2.75
N SER A 325 -9.54 -7.11 -2.87
CA SER A 325 -10.59 -8.03 -2.51
C SER A 325 -11.85 -7.65 -3.27
N ASP A 326 -12.81 -8.56 -3.32
CA ASP A 326 -14.17 -8.30 -3.76
C ASP A 326 -14.79 -7.02 -3.14
N ASN A 327 -14.55 -6.78 -1.85
CA ASN A 327 -15.00 -5.59 -1.13
C ASN A 327 -14.26 -4.32 -1.56
N ALA A 328 -12.96 -4.41 -1.87
CA ALA A 328 -12.21 -3.28 -2.39
C ALA A 328 -12.70 -2.88 -3.79
N ILE A 329 -13.03 -3.86 -4.65
CA ILE A 329 -13.63 -3.61 -5.96
C ILE A 329 -15.02 -2.97 -5.82
N GLU A 330 -15.85 -3.45 -4.89
CA GLU A 330 -17.15 -2.81 -4.59
C GLU A 330 -16.97 -1.36 -4.14
N ASN A 331 -16.03 -1.10 -3.24
CA ASN A 331 -15.76 0.25 -2.74
C ASN A 331 -15.25 1.20 -3.84
N ASN A 332 -14.39 0.73 -4.74
CA ASN A 332 -13.69 1.55 -5.73
C ASN A 332 -14.40 1.64 -7.09
N PHE A 333 -15.23 0.66 -7.44
CA PHE A 333 -15.89 0.59 -8.74
C PHE A 333 -17.42 0.39 -8.68
N GLY A 334 -18.00 0.16 -7.50
CA GLY A 334 -19.45 -0.02 -7.31
C GLY A 334 -19.99 -1.38 -7.77
N VAL A 335 -19.13 -2.27 -8.28
CA VAL A 335 -19.50 -3.64 -8.65
C VAL A 335 -19.72 -4.45 -7.38
N ALA A 336 -20.91 -5.02 -7.22
CA ALA A 336 -21.27 -5.74 -5.99
C ALA A 336 -20.28 -6.90 -5.73
N ASN A 337 -19.81 -7.04 -4.48
CA ASN A 337 -18.69 -7.93 -4.16
C ASN A 337 -18.90 -9.40 -4.59
N GLN A 338 -20.12 -9.92 -4.48
CA GLN A 338 -20.48 -11.28 -4.92
C GLN A 338 -20.38 -11.50 -6.44
N ASN A 339 -20.35 -10.41 -7.21
CA ASN A 339 -20.19 -10.41 -8.65
C ASN A 339 -18.72 -10.25 -9.09
N VAL A 340 -17.79 -10.09 -8.15
CA VAL A 340 -16.37 -9.86 -8.47
C VAL A 340 -15.63 -11.19 -8.62
N ILE A 341 -14.78 -11.26 -9.65
CA ILE A 341 -13.77 -12.31 -9.81
C ILE A 341 -12.40 -11.65 -9.80
N ILE A 342 -11.48 -12.20 -9.04
CA ILE A 342 -10.07 -11.79 -9.02
C ILE A 342 -9.19 -13.02 -9.31
N ILE A 343 -8.33 -12.89 -10.30
CA ILE A 343 -7.29 -13.88 -10.62
C ILE A 343 -5.93 -13.29 -10.26
N LYS A 344 -5.14 -14.05 -9.52
CA LYS A 344 -3.75 -13.73 -9.17
C LYS A 344 -2.84 -14.85 -9.62
N ASN A 345 -1.87 -14.53 -10.47
CA ASN A 345 -0.87 -15.48 -10.98
C ASN A 345 -1.52 -16.79 -11.49
N GLY A 346 -2.59 -16.65 -12.28
CA GLY A 346 -3.33 -17.76 -12.88
C GLY A 346 -4.20 -18.57 -11.92
N ARG A 347 -4.50 -18.06 -10.73
CA ARG A 347 -5.36 -18.72 -9.72
C ARG A 347 -6.46 -17.79 -9.25
N VAL A 348 -7.63 -18.34 -8.93
CA VAL A 348 -8.72 -17.58 -8.33
C VAL A 348 -8.32 -17.14 -6.92
N GLU A 349 -8.29 -15.83 -6.68
CA GLU A 349 -8.08 -15.23 -5.35
C GLU A 349 -9.44 -14.90 -4.71
N ASP A 350 -10.37 -14.33 -5.48
CA ASP A 350 -11.77 -14.11 -5.10
C ASP A 350 -12.70 -14.60 -6.22
N GLY A 351 -13.75 -15.33 -5.85
CA GLY A 351 -14.68 -15.99 -6.77
C GLY A 351 -14.82 -17.49 -6.49
N GLU A 352 -15.37 -18.21 -7.47
CA GLU A 352 -15.48 -19.66 -7.49
C GLU A 352 -14.33 -20.25 -8.32
N GLU A 353 -13.83 -21.43 -7.96
CA GLU A 353 -12.75 -22.11 -8.71
C GLU A 353 -13.05 -22.27 -10.22
N SER A 354 -14.33 -22.43 -10.59
CA SER A 354 -14.75 -22.53 -12.00
C SER A 354 -14.58 -21.23 -12.79
N ASP A 355 -14.41 -20.09 -12.12
CA ASP A 355 -14.27 -18.78 -12.77
C ASP A 355 -12.97 -18.62 -13.52
N ILE A 356 -11.98 -19.46 -13.21
CA ILE A 356 -10.74 -19.50 -13.95
C ILE A 356 -10.99 -19.71 -15.45
N LEU A 357 -12.06 -20.42 -15.83
CA LEU A 357 -12.44 -20.65 -17.22
C LEU A 357 -12.71 -19.34 -17.98
N LEU A 358 -13.24 -18.30 -17.32
CA LEU A 358 -13.47 -16.99 -17.95
C LEU A 358 -12.16 -16.26 -18.27
N TYR A 359 -11.10 -16.50 -17.48
CA TYR A 359 -9.77 -15.97 -17.75
C TYR A 359 -9.10 -16.80 -18.85
N GLU A 360 -9.19 -18.13 -18.76
CA GLU A 360 -8.65 -19.04 -19.77
C GLU A 360 -9.27 -18.79 -21.15
N ASP A 361 -10.59 -18.57 -21.24
CA ASP A 361 -11.28 -18.26 -22.49
C ASP A 361 -10.76 -16.95 -23.12
N MET A 362 -10.59 -15.89 -22.32
CA MET A 362 -10.01 -14.63 -22.78
C MET A 362 -8.57 -14.83 -23.22
N PHE A 363 -7.77 -15.54 -22.42
CA PHE A 363 -6.37 -15.77 -22.70
C PHE A 363 -6.19 -16.55 -24.00
N ASP A 364 -6.84 -17.71 -24.11
CA ASP A 364 -6.70 -18.65 -25.22
C ASP A 364 -7.23 -18.01 -26.52
N PHE A 365 -8.28 -17.18 -26.45
CA PHE A 365 -8.75 -16.41 -27.60
C PHE A 365 -7.73 -15.37 -28.07
N ILE A 366 -7.25 -14.49 -27.18
CA ILE A 366 -6.34 -13.39 -27.54
C ILE A 366 -4.98 -13.93 -27.98
N ALA A 367 -4.41 -14.87 -27.22
CA ALA A 367 -3.09 -15.44 -27.53
C ALA A 367 -3.11 -16.42 -28.71
N GLY A 368 -4.26 -17.06 -28.98
CA GLY A 368 -4.41 -18.08 -30.03
C GLY A 368 -4.92 -17.56 -31.38
N SER A 369 -5.48 -16.36 -31.43
CA SER A 369 -6.05 -15.76 -32.66
C SER A 369 -5.12 -14.73 -33.29
N ASP A 370 -5.32 -14.45 -34.58
CA ASP A 370 -4.60 -13.40 -35.29
C ASP A 370 -5.22 -12.03 -34.97
N MET A 371 -4.55 -11.24 -34.12
CA MET A 371 -5.01 -9.89 -33.73
C MET A 371 -4.84 -8.84 -34.82
N THR A 372 -4.21 -9.16 -35.96
CA THR A 372 -4.21 -8.26 -37.13
C THR A 372 -5.55 -8.25 -37.86
N ASP A 373 -6.42 -9.24 -37.59
CA ASP A 373 -7.81 -9.25 -38.03
C ASP A 373 -8.67 -8.35 -37.13
N GLU A 374 -9.38 -7.41 -37.74
CA GLU A 374 -10.20 -6.40 -37.07
C GLU A 374 -11.30 -7.03 -36.19
N ALA A 375 -11.95 -8.12 -36.64
CA ALA A 375 -13.01 -8.76 -35.88
C ALA A 375 -12.48 -9.48 -34.64
N ASN A 376 -11.29 -10.07 -34.74
CA ASN A 376 -10.64 -10.68 -33.58
C ASN A 376 -10.21 -9.61 -32.57
N TYR A 377 -9.68 -8.49 -33.04
CA TYR A 377 -9.26 -7.38 -32.20
C TYR A 377 -10.44 -6.71 -31.47
N GLU A 378 -11.56 -6.48 -32.18
CA GLU A 378 -12.81 -6.00 -31.57
C GLU A 378 -13.31 -6.97 -30.48
N GLN A 379 -13.33 -8.28 -30.77
CA GLN A 379 -13.72 -9.29 -29.79
C GLN A 379 -12.77 -9.32 -28.58
N ALA A 380 -11.47 -9.13 -28.77
CA ALA A 380 -10.52 -8.99 -27.67
C ALA A 380 -10.87 -7.78 -26.78
N GLY A 381 -11.29 -6.67 -27.40
CA GLY A 381 -11.77 -5.46 -26.71
C GLY A 381 -13.05 -5.64 -25.91
N GLU A 382 -13.85 -6.66 -26.22
CA GLU A 382 -15.01 -7.05 -25.41
C GLU A 382 -14.65 -7.94 -24.21
N MET A 383 -13.43 -8.52 -24.19
CA MET A 383 -12.97 -9.41 -23.12
C MET A 383 -11.98 -8.74 -22.17
N LEU A 384 -11.13 -7.85 -22.69
CA LEU A 384 -10.05 -7.17 -21.97
C LEU A 384 -10.16 -5.66 -22.21
N ASP A 385 -9.98 -4.87 -21.17
CA ASP A 385 -9.85 -3.42 -21.31
C ASP A 385 -8.49 -3.08 -21.96
N LEU A 386 -8.45 -3.11 -23.30
CA LEU A 386 -7.21 -3.00 -24.07
C LEU A 386 -6.42 -1.71 -23.78
N PRO A 387 -7.06 -0.52 -23.66
CA PRO A 387 -6.33 0.68 -23.27
C PRO A 387 -5.71 0.60 -21.88
N ALA A 388 -6.47 0.12 -20.87
CA ALA A 388 -5.94 -0.05 -19.53
C ALA A 388 -4.80 -1.09 -19.50
N PHE A 389 -4.89 -2.15 -20.31
CA PHE A 389 -3.83 -3.13 -20.47
C PHE A 389 -2.57 -2.54 -21.12
N ALA A 390 -2.72 -1.73 -22.17
CA ALA A 390 -1.60 -1.02 -22.79
C ALA A 390 -0.88 -0.10 -21.78
N GLN A 391 -1.63 0.65 -20.98
CA GLN A 391 -1.09 1.49 -19.90
C GLN A 391 -0.38 0.66 -18.82
N TYR A 392 -0.97 -0.46 -18.40
CA TYR A 392 -0.38 -1.35 -17.38
C TYR A 392 0.96 -1.94 -17.86
N CYS A 393 1.00 -2.43 -19.10
CA CYS A 393 2.24 -2.92 -19.72
C CYS A 393 3.27 -1.81 -19.86
N ALA A 394 2.86 -0.61 -20.31
CA ALA A 394 3.74 0.53 -20.47
C ALA A 394 4.34 0.97 -19.12
N PHE A 395 3.55 0.95 -18.05
CA PHE A 395 4.00 1.28 -16.70
C PHE A 395 5.10 0.33 -16.21
N HIS A 396 4.86 -0.99 -16.25
CA HIS A 396 5.85 -2.00 -15.82
C HIS A 396 7.16 -1.92 -16.61
N LEU A 397 7.10 -1.67 -17.93
CA LEU A 397 8.29 -1.47 -18.75
C LEU A 397 9.00 -0.16 -18.47
N TYR A 398 8.27 0.91 -18.18
CA TYR A 398 8.87 2.20 -17.87
C TYR A 398 9.69 2.16 -16.60
N ILE A 399 9.13 1.61 -15.51
CA ILE A 399 9.82 1.44 -14.22
C ILE A 399 10.83 0.30 -14.21
N ASP A 400 10.82 -0.56 -15.25
CA ASP A 400 11.68 -1.74 -15.35
C ASP A 400 11.44 -2.71 -14.20
N ASN A 401 10.16 -3.07 -13.97
CA ASN A 401 9.80 -4.07 -12.97
C ASN A 401 10.17 -5.46 -13.50
N VAL A 402 11.20 -6.04 -12.90
CA VAL A 402 11.76 -7.35 -13.31
C VAL A 402 11.11 -8.52 -12.58
N ASP A 403 10.12 -8.26 -11.73
CA ASP A 403 9.27 -9.27 -11.08
C ASP A 403 7.80 -9.11 -11.46
N GLY A 404 7.52 -8.36 -12.53
CA GLY A 404 6.18 -7.96 -12.93
C GLY A 404 5.48 -8.96 -13.86
N ILE A 405 4.54 -8.41 -14.63
CA ILE A 405 3.71 -9.15 -15.58
C ILE A 405 4.52 -9.90 -16.66
N PHE A 406 5.67 -9.35 -17.06
CA PHE A 406 6.51 -9.91 -18.13
C PHE A 406 7.43 -11.05 -17.67
N GLN A 407 7.46 -11.35 -16.37
CA GLN A 407 8.14 -12.51 -15.79
C GLN A 407 7.15 -13.56 -15.27
N ASN A 408 5.84 -13.38 -15.54
CA ASN A 408 4.75 -14.20 -15.03
C ASN A 408 4.68 -14.24 -13.48
N ASN A 409 5.18 -13.20 -12.82
CA ASN A 409 5.22 -13.12 -11.36
C ASN A 409 4.12 -12.18 -10.86
N ASN A 410 4.39 -10.90 -10.62
CA ASN A 410 3.43 -10.03 -9.94
C ASN A 410 2.39 -9.45 -10.91
N TRP A 411 1.29 -10.20 -11.12
CA TRP A 411 0.12 -9.72 -11.85
C TRP A 411 -1.19 -10.24 -11.24
N GLN A 412 -2.20 -9.38 -11.24
CA GLN A 412 -3.53 -9.66 -10.72
C GLN A 412 -4.53 -8.92 -11.60
N ILE A 413 -5.66 -9.55 -11.87
CA ILE A 413 -6.64 -9.09 -12.83
C ILE A 413 -8.04 -9.39 -12.30
N TRP A 414 -9.00 -8.50 -12.55
CA TRP A 414 -10.37 -8.65 -12.06
C TRP A 414 -11.40 -8.42 -13.16
N ARG A 415 -12.61 -8.92 -12.95
CA ARG A 415 -13.79 -8.62 -13.76
C ARG A 415 -15.07 -8.74 -12.93
N ALA A 416 -16.15 -8.15 -13.44
CA ALA A 416 -17.50 -8.58 -13.07
C ALA A 416 -17.81 -9.94 -13.71
N ARG A 417 -18.36 -10.88 -12.95
CA ARG A 417 -18.78 -12.21 -13.43
C ARG A 417 -19.91 -12.04 -14.44
N ASP A 418 -21.01 -11.47 -13.98
CA ASP A 418 -22.18 -11.11 -14.78
C ASP A 418 -22.17 -9.61 -15.08
N THR A 419 -22.66 -9.23 -16.25
CA THR A 419 -22.74 -7.82 -16.62
C THR A 419 -23.84 -7.08 -15.84
N ASP A 420 -23.59 -5.85 -15.40
CA ASP A 420 -24.56 -4.97 -14.73
C ASP A 420 -24.50 -3.52 -15.23
N ASP A 421 -25.32 -2.63 -14.67
CA ASP A 421 -25.47 -1.23 -15.11
C ASP A 421 -24.36 -0.30 -14.58
N THR A 422 -23.41 -0.80 -13.78
CA THR A 422 -22.27 0.00 -13.32
C THR A 422 -21.26 0.20 -14.44
N ALA A 423 -20.48 1.29 -14.38
CA ALA A 423 -19.49 1.60 -15.42
C ALA A 423 -18.42 0.52 -15.61
N TYR A 424 -18.17 -0.30 -14.58
CA TYR A 424 -17.17 -1.38 -14.59
C TYR A 424 -17.80 -2.77 -14.47
N GLY A 425 -19.13 -2.86 -14.51
CA GLY A 425 -19.89 -4.10 -14.58
C GLY A 425 -20.02 -4.64 -16.00
N ASP A 426 -19.10 -4.30 -16.90
CA ASP A 426 -19.16 -4.64 -18.32
C ASP A 426 -18.59 -6.03 -18.66
N GLY A 427 -18.09 -6.76 -17.66
CA GLY A 427 -17.52 -8.09 -17.83
C GLY A 427 -16.10 -8.11 -18.41
N LYS A 428 -15.48 -6.95 -18.61
CA LYS A 428 -14.09 -6.85 -19.11
C LYS A 428 -13.08 -7.10 -17.99
N TRP A 429 -12.01 -7.80 -18.35
CA TRP A 429 -10.86 -7.98 -17.47
C TRP A 429 -10.03 -6.70 -17.34
N ARG A 430 -9.57 -6.40 -16.12
CA ARG A 430 -8.76 -5.21 -15.78
C ARG A 430 -7.66 -5.54 -14.78
N PHE A 431 -6.45 -5.05 -15.03
CA PHE A 431 -5.30 -5.34 -14.18
C PHE A 431 -5.30 -4.50 -12.90
N LEU A 432 -4.65 -5.02 -11.87
CA LEU A 432 -4.45 -4.43 -10.54
C LEU A 432 -2.94 -4.28 -10.29
N LEU A 433 -2.49 -3.09 -9.89
CA LEU A 433 -1.07 -2.80 -9.66
C LEU A 433 -0.65 -3.16 -8.22
N PHE A 434 0.32 -4.07 -8.09
CA PHE A 434 0.94 -4.36 -6.80
C PHE A 434 2.38 -4.82 -6.98
N ASP A 435 3.17 -4.72 -5.91
CA ASP A 435 4.50 -5.32 -5.79
C ASP A 435 5.46 -4.80 -6.88
N THR A 436 5.64 -3.48 -6.84
CA THR A 436 6.47 -2.75 -7.80
C THR A 436 7.87 -2.47 -7.28
N GLU A 437 8.22 -2.96 -6.08
CA GLU A 437 9.51 -2.71 -5.45
C GLU A 437 10.70 -3.31 -6.20
N HIS A 438 10.53 -4.40 -6.95
CA HIS A 438 11.63 -5.01 -7.71
C HIS A 438 11.81 -4.32 -9.08
N SER A 439 12.07 -3.02 -9.03
CA SER A 439 12.16 -2.15 -10.19
C SER A 439 13.20 -1.05 -9.99
N ALA A 440 13.39 -0.22 -11.02
CA ALA A 440 14.22 0.98 -10.98
C ALA A 440 15.63 0.75 -10.41
N ASP A 441 16.27 -0.35 -10.83
CA ASP A 441 17.67 -0.68 -10.49
C ASP A 441 17.91 -0.78 -8.97
N ILE A 442 16.95 -1.36 -8.22
CA ILE A 442 16.97 -1.47 -6.75
C ILE A 442 18.26 -2.03 -6.14
N TRP A 443 19.00 -2.88 -6.86
CA TRP A 443 20.27 -3.46 -6.40
C TRP A 443 21.49 -2.97 -7.18
N GLY A 444 21.31 -1.93 -8.00
CA GLY A 444 22.35 -1.30 -8.81
C GLY A 444 22.93 -0.05 -8.15
N ASP A 445 23.36 0.91 -8.97
CA ASP A 445 23.81 2.23 -8.52
C ASP A 445 22.89 3.36 -9.05
N GLY A 446 21.69 2.98 -9.49
CA GLY A 446 20.70 3.86 -10.12
C GLY A 446 21.07 4.28 -11.55
N ARG A 447 22.10 3.69 -12.18
CA ARG A 447 22.57 4.10 -13.52
C ARG A 447 22.18 3.16 -14.65
N SER A 448 21.48 2.06 -14.36
CA SER A 448 20.95 1.14 -15.39
C SER A 448 19.74 1.67 -16.16
N PHE A 449 19.45 2.97 -16.09
CA PHE A 449 18.26 3.61 -16.68
C PHE A 449 18.13 3.50 -18.22
N SER A 450 19.18 3.08 -18.93
CA SER A 450 19.15 2.84 -20.37
C SER A 450 18.91 1.37 -20.75
N SER A 451 18.50 0.53 -19.79
CA SER A 451 18.17 -0.88 -20.03
C SER A 451 17.11 -1.02 -21.14
N ASP A 452 17.35 -1.94 -22.06
CA ASP A 452 16.35 -2.37 -23.03
C ASP A 452 15.60 -3.58 -22.46
N ASN A 453 14.37 -3.34 -22.04
CA ASN A 453 13.43 -4.34 -21.56
C ASN A 453 12.22 -4.51 -22.49
N LEU A 454 12.20 -3.81 -23.63
CA LEU A 454 11.09 -3.85 -24.59
C LEU A 454 11.32 -4.90 -25.67
N THR A 455 12.57 -5.07 -26.15
CA THR A 455 12.89 -5.97 -27.27
C THR A 455 12.37 -7.38 -27.02
N ALA A 456 12.69 -7.98 -25.86
CA ALA A 456 12.29 -9.35 -25.56
C ALA A 456 10.76 -9.52 -25.58
N VAL A 457 10.04 -8.53 -25.04
CA VAL A 457 8.59 -8.54 -24.96
C VAL A 457 7.95 -8.46 -26.37
N ILE A 458 8.42 -7.57 -27.24
CA ILE A 458 7.84 -7.38 -28.59
C ILE A 458 8.25 -8.47 -29.59
N THR A 459 9.35 -9.19 -29.34
CA THR A 459 9.77 -10.32 -30.19
C THR A 459 9.30 -11.67 -29.65
N ASN A 460 8.55 -11.69 -28.54
CA ASN A 460 8.17 -12.90 -27.81
C ASN A 460 9.37 -13.76 -27.36
N ASP A 461 10.53 -13.13 -27.20
CA ASP A 461 11.75 -13.78 -26.75
C ASP A 461 11.67 -13.96 -25.22
N GLY A 462 11.94 -15.16 -24.73
CA GLY A 462 11.75 -15.53 -23.32
C GLY A 462 10.43 -16.25 -22.97
N SER A 463 9.52 -16.46 -23.93
CA SER A 463 8.23 -17.16 -23.71
C SER A 463 8.32 -18.69 -23.55
N GLU A 464 9.49 -19.24 -23.18
CA GLU A 464 9.69 -20.68 -22.91
C GLU A 464 8.96 -21.17 -21.64
N HIS A 465 8.16 -20.31 -21.00
CA HIS A 465 7.55 -20.55 -19.70
C HIS A 465 6.03 -20.54 -19.75
N GLU A 466 5.46 -21.68 -19.32
CA GLU A 466 4.04 -21.96 -18.99
C GLU A 466 2.98 -21.73 -20.08
N ASP A 467 1.87 -22.47 -19.95
CA ASP A 467 0.82 -22.50 -20.97
C ASP A 467 0.13 -21.12 -21.13
N ARG A 468 0.02 -20.31 -20.05
CA ARG A 468 -0.74 -19.03 -20.04
C ARG A 468 -0.02 -17.81 -19.46
N HIS A 469 1.20 -17.54 -19.91
CA HIS A 469 1.98 -16.36 -19.52
C HIS A 469 1.42 -15.05 -20.13
N PRO A 470 1.14 -13.97 -19.35
CA PRO A 470 0.58 -12.71 -19.85
C PRO A 470 1.37 -11.99 -20.95
N GLN A 471 2.69 -12.23 -21.09
CA GLN A 471 3.47 -11.71 -22.21
C GLN A 471 2.91 -12.16 -23.56
N LYS A 472 2.29 -13.35 -23.65
CA LYS A 472 1.67 -13.83 -24.90
C LYS A 472 0.46 -12.97 -25.29
N LEU A 473 -0.31 -12.46 -24.31
CA LEU A 473 -1.40 -11.51 -24.58
C LEU A 473 -0.85 -10.23 -25.19
N PHE A 474 0.16 -9.65 -24.53
CA PHE A 474 0.83 -8.45 -25.02
C PHE A 474 1.38 -8.65 -26.43
N TYR A 475 2.13 -9.73 -26.65
CA TYR A 475 2.76 -9.99 -27.94
C TYR A 475 1.72 -10.15 -29.07
N SER A 476 0.64 -10.88 -28.81
CA SER A 476 -0.45 -11.06 -29.77
C SER A 476 -1.11 -9.72 -30.10
N LEU A 477 -1.52 -8.95 -29.08
CA LEU A 477 -2.13 -7.64 -29.25
C LEU A 477 -1.19 -6.64 -29.93
N TYR A 478 0.11 -6.68 -29.64
CA TYR A 478 1.13 -5.82 -30.27
C TYR A 478 1.27 -6.03 -31.79
N GLN A 479 0.74 -7.12 -32.35
CA GLN A 479 0.68 -7.30 -33.79
C GLN A 479 -0.35 -6.38 -34.45
N ASN A 480 -1.41 -6.00 -33.73
CA ASN A 480 -2.41 -5.04 -34.18
C ASN A 480 -1.83 -3.61 -34.18
N GLU A 481 -2.05 -2.85 -35.27
CA GLU A 481 -1.48 -1.50 -35.42
C GLU A 481 -2.09 -0.48 -34.44
N ASP A 482 -3.38 -0.62 -34.10
CA ASP A 482 -4.06 0.27 -33.16
C ASP A 482 -3.57 0.04 -31.73
N PHE A 483 -3.43 -1.22 -31.30
CA PHE A 483 -2.85 -1.52 -29.98
C PHE A 483 -1.40 -1.09 -29.89
N ARG A 484 -0.60 -1.32 -30.94
CA ARG A 484 0.79 -0.86 -31.00
C ARG A 484 0.89 0.65 -30.84
N ARG A 485 0.03 1.40 -31.54
CA ARG A 485 -0.07 2.86 -31.38
C ARG A 485 -0.45 3.22 -29.95
N GLU A 486 -1.51 2.63 -29.39
CA GLU A 486 -1.99 2.88 -28.03
C GLU A 486 -0.89 2.68 -27.00
N PHE A 487 -0.16 1.56 -27.08
CA PHE A 487 0.94 1.23 -26.19
C PHE A 487 2.13 2.19 -26.31
N ILE A 488 2.52 2.58 -27.53
CA ILE A 488 3.62 3.54 -27.73
C ILE A 488 3.23 4.93 -27.23
N MET A 489 1.98 5.34 -27.46
CA MET A 489 1.44 6.59 -26.90
C MET A 489 1.39 6.55 -25.38
N ALA A 490 1.00 5.43 -24.76
CA ALA A 490 1.05 5.24 -23.31
C ALA A 490 2.47 5.45 -22.75
N LEU A 491 3.51 4.91 -23.39
CA LEU A 491 4.90 5.15 -22.97
C LEU A 491 5.32 6.62 -23.09
N CYS A 492 4.88 7.31 -24.14
CA CYS A 492 5.08 8.76 -24.29
C CYS A 492 4.37 9.55 -23.20
N ASP A 493 3.09 9.27 -22.96
CA ASP A 493 2.25 9.93 -21.97
C ASP A 493 2.78 9.73 -20.56
N LEU A 494 3.12 8.49 -20.19
CA LEU A 494 3.73 8.15 -18.91
C LEU A 494 4.97 8.99 -18.66
N ARG A 495 5.89 9.05 -19.63
CA ARG A 495 7.07 9.89 -19.55
C ARG A 495 6.70 11.36 -19.36
N ASN A 496 5.79 11.87 -20.17
CA ASN A 496 5.48 13.30 -20.24
C ASN A 496 4.64 13.81 -19.06
N VAL A 497 3.86 12.94 -18.41
CA VAL A 497 2.88 13.32 -17.37
C VAL A 497 3.21 12.69 -16.03
N ASN A 498 3.28 11.36 -15.95
CA ASN A 498 3.45 10.65 -14.67
C ASN A 498 4.90 10.70 -14.18
N PHE A 499 5.85 10.52 -15.09
CA PHE A 499 7.28 10.44 -14.80
C PHE A 499 8.07 11.66 -15.25
N ASN A 500 7.38 12.79 -15.50
CA ASN A 500 8.10 14.04 -15.74
C ASN A 500 8.89 14.43 -14.49
N THR A 501 10.06 15.04 -14.67
CA THR A 501 10.97 15.33 -13.56
C THR A 501 10.30 16.13 -12.44
N ALA A 502 9.46 17.13 -12.76
CA ALA A 502 8.81 17.93 -11.73
C ALA A 502 7.86 17.11 -10.84
N ARG A 503 7.06 16.20 -11.44
CA ARG A 503 6.17 15.30 -10.69
C ARG A 503 6.95 14.27 -9.88
N LEU A 504 8.05 13.75 -10.43
CA LEU A 504 8.94 12.84 -9.70
C LEU A 504 9.50 13.51 -8.44
N GLU A 505 10.02 14.73 -8.58
CA GLU A 505 10.57 15.49 -7.45
C GLU A 505 9.49 15.87 -6.43
N SER A 506 8.33 16.36 -6.87
CA SER A 506 7.29 16.81 -5.95
C SER A 506 6.78 15.66 -5.07
N THR A 507 6.45 14.54 -5.70
CA THR A 507 5.99 13.33 -5.00
C THR A 507 7.06 12.82 -4.04
N LEU A 508 8.33 12.80 -4.47
CA LEU A 508 9.42 12.35 -3.60
C LEU A 508 9.69 13.31 -2.43
N ASN A 509 9.58 14.62 -2.64
CA ASN A 509 9.80 15.62 -1.60
C ASN A 509 8.75 15.54 -0.47
N GLU A 510 7.54 15.08 -0.77
CA GLU A 510 6.50 14.84 0.23
C GLU A 510 6.80 13.59 1.06
N MET A 511 7.30 12.52 0.43
CA MET A 511 7.54 11.24 1.10
C MET A 511 8.88 11.18 1.84
N ARG A 512 9.94 11.73 1.23
CA ARG A 512 11.34 11.62 1.70
C ARG A 512 11.53 11.97 3.19
N PRO A 513 11.08 13.12 3.72
CA PRO A 513 11.35 13.46 5.12
C PRO A 513 10.72 12.46 6.10
N ILE A 514 9.58 11.86 5.74
CA ILE A 514 8.90 10.85 6.55
C ILE A 514 9.72 9.56 6.56
N TYR A 515 10.08 9.03 5.39
CA TYR A 515 10.82 7.77 5.31
C TYR A 515 12.26 7.88 5.83
N GLU A 516 12.94 9.02 5.66
CA GLU A 516 14.28 9.24 6.24
C GLU A 516 14.26 9.13 7.77
N LEU A 517 13.23 9.67 8.42
CA LEU A 517 13.08 9.55 9.87
C LEU A 517 12.73 8.11 10.28
N LEU A 518 11.69 7.56 9.66
CA LEU A 518 11.12 6.26 10.02
C LEU A 518 12.06 5.08 9.76
N MET A 519 12.87 5.14 8.71
CA MET A 519 13.80 4.07 8.38
C MET A 519 14.99 4.04 9.32
N ARG A 520 15.43 5.19 9.84
CA ARG A 520 16.50 5.25 10.83
C ARG A 520 16.22 4.36 12.05
N GLU A 521 15.05 4.50 12.66
CA GLU A 521 14.63 3.69 13.81
C GLU A 521 14.45 2.21 13.43
N THR A 522 13.99 1.96 12.21
CA THR A 522 13.85 0.59 11.69
C THR A 522 15.21 -0.10 11.54
N TYR A 523 16.25 0.60 11.05
CA TYR A 523 17.60 0.05 10.97
C TYR A 523 18.21 -0.21 12.34
N LEU A 524 17.99 0.68 13.33
CA LEU A 524 18.41 0.41 14.71
C LEU A 524 17.82 -0.88 15.27
N ARG A 525 16.60 -1.25 14.83
CA ARG A 525 15.93 -2.47 15.25
C ARG A 525 16.37 -3.71 14.48
N PHE A 526 16.39 -3.63 13.15
CA PHE A 526 16.53 -4.80 12.26
C PHE A 526 17.86 -4.87 11.54
N GLY A 527 18.74 -3.91 11.77
CA GLY A 527 20.02 -3.81 11.10
C GLY A 527 19.85 -3.59 9.59
N PRO A 528 20.77 -4.11 8.76
CA PRO A 528 21.94 -4.89 9.12
C PRO A 528 23.00 -4.13 9.94
N ASP A 529 23.86 -4.89 10.62
CA ASP A 529 24.89 -4.40 11.56
C ASP A 529 25.80 -3.31 10.95
N TRP A 530 26.18 -3.45 9.68
CA TRP A 530 27.07 -2.51 9.03
C TRP A 530 26.40 -1.15 8.76
N ILE A 531 25.08 -1.12 8.53
CA ILE A 531 24.32 0.13 8.42
C ILE A 531 24.32 0.81 9.77
N VAL A 532 23.91 0.09 10.82
CA VAL A 532 23.83 0.63 12.19
C VAL A 532 25.17 1.21 12.64
N ARG A 533 26.28 0.50 12.41
CA ARG A 533 27.60 0.93 12.88
C ARG A 533 28.24 2.04 12.06
N TRP A 534 28.02 2.06 10.74
CA TRP A 534 28.87 2.84 9.83
C TRP A 534 28.12 3.76 8.86
N ASN A 535 26.82 3.58 8.65
CA ASN A 535 26.10 4.35 7.62
C ASN A 535 24.66 4.75 7.98
N LEU A 536 24.27 4.69 9.25
CA LEU A 536 22.89 4.86 9.71
C LEU A 536 22.22 6.16 9.21
N ASP A 537 22.94 7.27 9.23
CA ASP A 537 22.37 8.59 8.91
C ASP A 537 22.38 8.94 7.40
N ASN A 538 23.08 8.16 6.56
CA ASN A 538 23.20 8.41 5.12
C ASN A 538 22.61 7.31 4.25
N TYR A 539 22.58 6.05 4.71
CA TYR A 539 22.20 4.91 3.87
C TYR A 539 20.83 5.10 3.20
N GLN A 540 19.80 5.48 3.98
CA GLN A 540 18.48 5.77 3.43
C GLN A 540 18.50 6.86 2.34
N LYS A 541 19.30 7.92 2.55
CA LYS A 541 19.42 9.03 1.60
C LYS A 541 20.07 8.56 0.31
N ASP A 542 21.13 7.76 0.42
CA ASP A 542 21.84 7.21 -0.72
C ASP A 542 20.92 6.30 -1.55
N GLU A 543 20.11 5.44 -0.92
CA GLU A 543 19.14 4.57 -1.60
C GLU A 543 18.02 5.37 -2.30
N ILE A 544 17.51 6.43 -1.66
CA ILE A 544 16.55 7.35 -2.29
C ILE A 544 17.19 8.09 -3.48
N GLU A 545 18.44 8.52 -3.35
CA GLU A 545 19.17 9.18 -4.44
C GLU A 545 19.44 8.23 -5.62
N GLN A 546 19.65 6.94 -5.37
CA GLN A 546 19.76 5.94 -6.44
C GLN A 546 18.45 5.78 -7.22
N LEU A 547 17.32 5.66 -6.50
CA LEU A 547 15.99 5.59 -7.12
C LEU A 547 15.73 6.82 -8.03
N ILE A 548 15.93 8.04 -7.52
CA ILE A 548 15.66 9.25 -8.31
C ILE A 548 16.70 9.44 -9.44
N THR A 549 17.94 8.99 -9.26
CA THR A 549 18.95 8.97 -10.33
C THR A 549 18.50 8.08 -11.48
N TYR A 550 17.98 6.88 -11.17
CA TYR A 550 17.42 5.99 -12.19
C TYR A 550 16.26 6.67 -12.92
N MET A 551 15.28 7.20 -12.19
CA MET A 551 14.08 7.76 -12.80
C MET A 551 14.37 8.99 -13.67
N ARG A 552 15.28 9.89 -13.22
CA ARG A 552 15.75 11.03 -14.04
C ARG A 552 16.47 10.55 -15.31
N GLY A 553 17.38 9.60 -15.17
CA GLY A 553 18.09 9.03 -16.31
C GLY A 553 17.15 8.32 -17.28
N ARG A 554 16.10 7.66 -16.77
CA ARG A 554 15.08 6.96 -17.57
C ARG A 554 14.27 7.99 -18.35
N TYR A 555 13.81 9.06 -17.72
CA TYR A 555 13.13 10.18 -18.39
C TYR A 555 13.95 10.75 -19.57
N ASP A 556 15.27 10.91 -19.39
CA ASP A 556 16.16 11.44 -20.43
C ASP A 556 16.48 10.44 -21.55
N ARG A 557 16.76 9.17 -21.20
CA ARG A 557 17.30 8.20 -22.14
C ARG A 557 16.27 7.31 -22.80
N TYR A 558 15.12 7.09 -22.18
CA TYR A 558 14.14 6.14 -22.69
C TYR A 558 13.62 6.44 -24.10
N PRO A 559 13.45 7.71 -24.54
CA PRO A 559 13.14 8.02 -25.95
C PRO A 559 14.17 7.44 -26.95
N TYR A 560 15.46 7.41 -26.58
CA TYR A 560 16.51 6.81 -27.41
C TYR A 560 16.42 5.28 -27.46
N VAL A 561 16.06 4.67 -26.33
CA VAL A 561 15.81 3.22 -26.25
C VAL A 561 14.63 2.85 -27.14
N LEU A 562 13.49 3.53 -26.95
CA LEU A 562 12.27 3.29 -27.72
C LEU A 562 12.51 3.42 -29.22
N LYS A 563 13.07 4.54 -29.70
CA LYS A 563 13.30 4.72 -31.14
C LYS A 563 14.17 3.63 -31.76
N LYS A 564 15.13 3.10 -31.01
CA LYS A 564 16.04 2.07 -31.48
C LYS A 564 15.31 0.73 -31.59
N VAL A 565 14.47 0.41 -30.61
CA VAL A 565 13.74 -0.86 -30.55
C VAL A 565 12.60 -0.90 -31.57
N ILE A 566 11.80 0.17 -31.67
CA ILE A 566 10.64 0.22 -32.59
C ILE A 566 10.99 0.68 -34.01
N GLY A 567 12.21 1.18 -34.24
CA GLY A 567 12.71 1.59 -35.56
C GLY A 567 12.18 2.94 -36.05
N PHE A 568 11.78 3.83 -35.14
CA PHE A 568 11.26 5.16 -35.45
C PHE A 568 12.35 6.24 -35.48
N GLU A 569 11.99 7.40 -36.01
CA GLU A 569 12.75 8.63 -35.84
C GLU A 569 12.76 9.09 -34.37
N TYR A 570 13.61 10.06 -34.05
CA TYR A 570 13.60 10.62 -32.70
C TYR A 570 12.30 11.42 -32.48
N PRO A 571 11.63 11.28 -31.32
CA PRO A 571 10.35 11.96 -31.11
C PRO A 571 10.54 13.47 -31.10
N VAL A 572 9.51 14.18 -31.55
CA VAL A 572 9.51 15.64 -31.64
C VAL A 572 8.71 16.25 -30.50
N GLU A 573 9.01 17.51 -30.21
CA GLU A 573 8.37 18.25 -29.14
C GLU A 573 6.99 18.77 -29.57
N ALA A 574 5.96 18.45 -28.78
CA ALA A 574 4.63 19.02 -28.85
C ALA A 574 4.45 20.02 -27.72
N THR A 575 4.16 21.28 -28.05
CA THR A 575 3.76 22.29 -27.06
C THR A 575 2.26 22.52 -27.15
N ILE A 576 1.55 22.28 -26.05
CA ILE A 576 0.10 22.43 -25.96
C ILE A 576 -0.23 23.55 -24.98
N THR A 577 -1.08 24.47 -25.39
CA THR A 577 -1.51 25.62 -24.58
C THR A 577 -3.02 25.79 -24.61
N VAL A 578 -3.51 26.65 -23.73
CA VAL A 578 -4.89 27.11 -23.71
C VAL A 578 -4.88 28.64 -23.70
N ASN A 579 -5.92 29.28 -24.21
CA ASN A 579 -6.03 30.75 -24.12
C ASN A 579 -6.25 31.23 -22.67
N ASP A 580 -6.95 30.44 -21.86
CA ASP A 580 -7.14 30.66 -20.43
C ASP A 580 -7.41 29.31 -19.74
N ALA A 581 -6.53 28.91 -18.82
CA ALA A 581 -6.62 27.63 -18.12
C ALA A 581 -7.77 27.54 -17.12
N THR A 582 -8.45 28.66 -16.82
CA THR A 582 -9.66 28.65 -15.99
C THR A 582 -10.92 28.26 -16.77
N LEU A 583 -10.87 28.32 -18.11
CA LEU A 583 -12.03 28.09 -18.97
C LEU A 583 -12.13 26.64 -19.48
N GLY A 584 -11.09 25.83 -19.29
CA GLY A 584 -11.07 24.44 -19.72
C GLY A 584 -9.71 23.78 -19.57
N SER A 585 -9.68 22.48 -19.83
CA SER A 585 -8.49 21.63 -19.82
C SER A 585 -8.32 20.91 -21.16
N VAL A 586 -7.19 20.21 -21.32
CA VAL A 586 -6.92 19.39 -22.49
C VAL A 586 -6.48 18.00 -22.03
N GLN A 587 -6.92 16.98 -22.75
CA GLN A 587 -6.43 15.61 -22.65
C GLN A 587 -5.62 15.30 -23.91
N VAL A 588 -4.47 14.64 -23.74
CA VAL A 588 -3.66 14.13 -24.86
C VAL A 588 -3.73 12.61 -24.81
N ASN A 589 -4.09 11.99 -25.92
CA ASN A 589 -4.44 10.59 -26.04
C ASN A 589 -5.49 10.22 -24.98
N ARG A 590 -5.11 9.49 -23.94
CA ARG A 590 -5.98 9.16 -22.79
C ARG A 590 -5.59 9.88 -21.51
N THR A 591 -4.54 10.69 -21.55
CA THR A 591 -3.90 11.24 -20.37
C THR A 591 -4.29 12.70 -20.19
N GLN A 592 -4.88 13.01 -19.04
CA GLN A 592 -5.15 14.38 -18.65
C GLN A 592 -3.82 15.10 -18.39
N ILE A 593 -3.49 16.12 -19.18
CA ILE A 593 -2.22 16.84 -19.01
C ILE A 593 -2.35 17.92 -17.92
N PRO A 594 -1.31 18.13 -17.09
CA PRO A 594 -1.28 19.20 -16.11
C PRO A 594 -1.01 20.53 -16.83
N LEU A 595 -2.09 21.19 -17.25
CA LEU A 595 -2.04 22.47 -17.96
C LEU A 595 -1.90 23.63 -16.96
N GLY A 596 -0.69 24.20 -16.91
CA GLY A 596 -0.49 25.58 -16.46
C GLY A 596 -0.67 26.55 -17.63
N GLU A 597 0.33 27.40 -17.89
CA GLU A 597 0.37 28.23 -19.12
C GLU A 597 0.67 27.40 -20.38
N SER A 598 1.43 26.31 -20.25
CA SER A 598 1.76 25.40 -21.34
C SER A 598 2.11 24.01 -20.82
N PHE A 599 1.97 23.01 -21.68
CA PHE A 599 2.46 21.65 -21.51
C PHE A 599 3.41 21.33 -22.66
N THR A 600 4.48 20.60 -22.36
CA THR A 600 5.43 20.14 -23.38
C THR A 600 5.67 18.65 -23.21
N GLY A 601 5.57 17.90 -24.32
CA GLY A 601 5.82 16.46 -24.35
C GLY A 601 6.58 16.03 -25.60
N LEU A 602 7.18 14.85 -25.57
CA LEU A 602 7.81 14.21 -26.73
C LEU A 602 6.90 13.12 -27.30
N TYR A 603 6.66 13.17 -28.61
CA TYR A 603 5.84 12.20 -29.35
C TYR A 603 6.49 11.79 -30.67
N PHE A 604 6.27 10.55 -31.08
CA PHE A 604 6.81 10.00 -32.33
C PHE A 604 5.98 10.45 -33.54
N PRO A 605 6.59 11.08 -34.56
CA PRO A 605 5.87 11.59 -35.73
C PRO A 605 5.25 10.51 -36.63
N GLU A 606 5.62 9.24 -36.43
CA GLU A 606 5.01 8.09 -37.09
C GLU A 606 3.56 7.85 -36.67
N TYR A 607 3.13 8.43 -35.54
CA TYR A 607 1.76 8.34 -35.06
C TYR A 607 1.16 9.73 -34.84
N ASP A 608 -0.08 9.89 -35.31
CA ASP A 608 -0.92 11.01 -34.90
C ASP A 608 -1.19 10.92 -33.39
N ILE A 609 -1.19 12.06 -32.71
CA ILE A 609 -1.69 12.14 -31.33
C ILE A 609 -3.15 12.59 -31.36
N THR A 610 -3.95 12.05 -30.44
CA THR A 610 -5.32 12.53 -30.21
C THR A 610 -5.27 13.65 -29.18
N VAL A 611 -5.91 14.78 -29.43
CA VAL A 611 -6.00 15.89 -28.46
C VAL A 611 -7.45 16.30 -28.29
N THR A 612 -7.92 16.34 -27.05
CA THR A 612 -9.31 16.66 -26.69
C THR A 612 -9.37 17.89 -25.78
N ALA A 613 -10.10 18.92 -26.19
CA ALA A 613 -10.42 20.07 -25.37
C ALA A 613 -11.66 19.77 -24.51
N ILE A 614 -11.56 20.06 -23.21
CA ILE A 614 -12.61 19.79 -22.23
C ILE A 614 -12.98 21.14 -21.57
N PRO A 615 -14.09 21.78 -21.98
CA PRO A 615 -14.53 23.03 -21.36
C PRO A 615 -14.85 22.86 -19.87
N ALA A 616 -14.50 23.85 -19.07
CA ALA A 616 -14.97 23.94 -17.69
C ALA A 616 -16.48 24.22 -17.64
N GLU A 617 -17.11 23.96 -16.49
CA GLU A 617 -18.54 24.19 -16.33
C GLU A 617 -18.92 25.64 -16.67
N GLY A 618 -19.90 25.81 -17.56
CA GLY A 618 -20.35 27.13 -18.03
C GLY A 618 -19.57 27.74 -19.20
N HIS A 619 -18.51 27.07 -19.66
CA HIS A 619 -17.67 27.52 -20.78
C HIS A 619 -17.86 26.67 -22.03
N THR A 620 -17.39 27.16 -23.18
CA THR A 620 -17.47 26.44 -24.45
C THR A 620 -16.14 26.42 -25.19
N PHE A 621 -15.87 25.32 -25.88
CA PHE A 621 -14.76 25.20 -26.82
C PHE A 621 -15.07 25.92 -28.14
N LYS A 622 -14.09 26.62 -28.72
CA LYS A 622 -14.22 27.40 -29.94
C LYS A 622 -13.45 26.89 -31.14
N GLY A 623 -12.36 26.19 -30.90
CA GLY A 623 -11.50 25.70 -31.95
C GLY A 623 -10.05 25.62 -31.52
N TRP A 624 -9.25 25.08 -32.42
CA TRP A 624 -7.82 24.91 -32.27
C TRP A 624 -7.07 25.90 -33.16
N THR A 625 -5.90 26.35 -32.69
CA THR A 625 -4.89 26.96 -33.57
C THR A 625 -3.61 26.14 -33.50
N ALA A 626 -3.03 25.82 -34.66
CA ALA A 626 -1.83 24.99 -34.75
C ALA A 626 -0.72 25.67 -35.57
N GLU A 627 0.53 25.45 -35.15
CA GLU A 627 1.73 25.82 -35.90
C GLU A 627 2.57 24.56 -36.16
N ASN A 628 2.93 24.30 -37.42
CA ASN A 628 3.70 23.12 -37.85
C ASN A 628 3.03 21.75 -37.60
N ALA A 629 1.70 21.71 -37.43
CA ALA A 629 0.92 20.48 -37.37
C ALA A 629 -0.31 20.57 -38.29
N THR A 630 -0.83 19.41 -38.70
CA THR A 630 -2.09 19.27 -39.45
C THR A 630 -3.15 18.69 -38.53
N LEU A 631 -4.33 19.30 -38.49
CA LEU A 631 -5.45 18.86 -37.67
C LEU A 631 -6.51 18.17 -38.54
N SER A 632 -7.14 17.13 -38.01
CA SER A 632 -8.27 16.47 -38.69
C SER A 632 -9.48 17.40 -38.86
N ASP A 633 -9.78 18.22 -37.85
CA ASP A 633 -10.86 19.22 -37.86
C ASP A 633 -10.59 20.29 -36.80
N GLU A 634 -10.20 21.50 -37.18
CA GLU A 634 -9.88 22.60 -36.24
C GLU A 634 -11.07 23.05 -35.37
N THR A 635 -12.30 22.66 -35.69
CA THR A 635 -13.51 23.04 -34.95
C THR A 635 -14.04 21.95 -34.02
N ALA A 636 -13.55 20.71 -34.16
CA ALA A 636 -13.92 19.61 -33.30
C ALA A 636 -13.18 19.69 -31.95
N ALA A 637 -13.87 19.36 -30.85
CA ALA A 637 -13.25 19.32 -29.53
C ALA A 637 -12.13 18.27 -29.44
N THR A 638 -12.31 17.14 -30.14
CA THR A 638 -11.29 16.09 -30.27
C THR A 638 -10.72 16.11 -31.68
N VAL A 639 -9.39 16.14 -31.80
CA VAL A 639 -8.66 16.20 -33.07
C VAL A 639 -7.54 15.18 -33.12
N GLN A 640 -7.29 14.63 -34.30
CA GLN A 640 -6.02 13.97 -34.62
C GLN A 640 -5.02 15.01 -35.10
N VAL A 641 -3.80 14.92 -34.61
CA VAL A 641 -2.72 15.88 -34.88
C VAL A 641 -1.55 15.16 -35.54
N SER A 642 -1.32 15.44 -36.82
CA SER A 642 -0.17 14.93 -37.58
C SER A 642 0.95 15.97 -37.61
N PHE A 643 2.20 15.53 -37.40
CA PHE A 643 3.37 16.40 -37.29
C PHE A 643 4.65 15.69 -37.75
N ASP A 644 5.62 16.45 -38.25
CA ASP A 644 6.95 15.95 -38.68
C ASP A 644 8.12 16.70 -38.00
N LYS A 645 7.81 17.72 -37.21
CA LYS A 645 8.74 18.59 -36.49
C LYS A 645 8.06 19.18 -35.26
N LYS A 646 8.82 19.91 -34.45
CA LYS A 646 8.27 20.63 -33.29
C LYS A 646 7.07 21.49 -33.69
N PHE A 647 5.97 21.36 -32.95
CA PHE A 647 4.72 22.06 -33.21
C PHE A 647 4.13 22.66 -31.94
N THR A 648 3.24 23.63 -32.14
CA THR A 648 2.44 24.25 -31.08
C THR A 648 0.96 24.06 -31.41
N LEU A 649 0.16 23.72 -30.40
CA LEU A 649 -1.29 23.60 -30.49
C LEU A 649 -1.93 24.39 -29.33
N GLN A 650 -2.90 25.24 -29.62
CA GLN A 650 -3.63 26.00 -28.61
C GLN A 650 -5.12 25.71 -28.69
N ALA A 651 -5.73 25.33 -27.56
CA ALA A 651 -7.19 25.26 -27.41
C ALA A 651 -7.76 26.65 -27.10
N LEU A 652 -8.86 27.01 -27.75
CA LEU A 652 -9.57 28.26 -27.50
C LEU A 652 -10.90 27.96 -26.79
N PHE A 653 -11.09 28.55 -25.61
CA PHE A 653 -12.32 28.51 -24.81
C PHE A 653 -12.93 29.92 -24.67
N GLU A 654 -14.25 30.01 -24.46
CA GLU A 654 -14.95 31.25 -24.06
C GLU A 654 -15.99 31.01 -22.97
#